data_AF-A0AAV9N090-F1
#
_entry.id   AF-A0AAV9N090-F1
#
_cell.length_a   1.000
_cell.length_b   1.000
_cell.length_c   1.000
_cell.angle_alpha   90.00
_cell.angle_beta   90.00
_cell.angle_gamma   90.00
#
_symmetry.space_group_name_H-M   'P 1'
#
loop_
_entity.id
_entity.type
_entity.pdbx_description
1 polymer ?
#
loop_
_entity_poly.entity_id
_entity_poly.type
_entity_poly.pdbx_seq_one_letter_code
_entity_poly.pdbx_strand_id
1 'polypeptide(L)'
;MASDSGRVIIVGAGPAGLLLALLLAQEGVNVDVVEAQGEIDSRPRGAGYGPAAVTVLRRAGVLNTIIDRGLKPDSFTWRKLDGTVIGRLSGLNRKNDIGGFVMLTVYDLAVVLWEALNDLPNAKVHWGHKVVSVGQDELSAWVECENGESLKGDFVVGCDGGGSSVRKCLFGTDFPGKTLDSIIVATNVRYDFAKHGWEDSNWIVDPEHWAVVAHIERNGTWRVSYGERPGLSHEDLQNGMADKLRRILPGSPRPDQYKVERFSPYVLHQRCVERMRVGRILLAADAAHLNNPMGGLGLTTGISDVSGLADCLCGIFDGKAQVDILDEYDRIRRDIYWNVTNQVSTRNLERIMKTPEELIKSQDPFFSLLDNAEDPEVFDKIEKNDMQLLVDFKQFYKSTTNGLANGDMNLVPWDRLVRYVSAKTGKVRLGDPIMKGSTDIDQLVANCALKVWVLEGDDWVRAVRTGEIEEVREILSPLSATEVPIIRCTGLNYLAHIAESKMDIPKNPTLFIKPGQAIGHPRAPIPVPKLSQAKCDYEGELTIVIGKDCKNVTEKDALDFVAGYVAGNDVSCRDWQLEKEKAGMMPQWCFGKSFDKYAPIGPAIVSTKVLGDAGGLRLTTHVNGELRQEANTSDLCFGVRRLVSFFSTGQTLQAGSLIMTGTPDGVAAVMNPPKWLQDGDEVVVEIENIGKLRNIIKFE
;
A
#
# COMPACT_ATOMS: atom_id res chain seq x y z
N MET A 1 16.34 -35.87 -7.43
CA MET A 1 14.91 -35.57 -7.24
C MET A 1 14.78 -34.08 -7.46
N ALA A 2 14.08 -33.66 -8.51
CA ALA A 2 13.89 -32.24 -8.81
C ALA A 2 13.16 -31.58 -7.64
N SER A 3 13.68 -30.46 -7.13
CA SER A 3 12.98 -29.64 -6.15
C SER A 3 11.63 -29.24 -6.74
N ASP A 4 10.56 -29.44 -5.99
CA ASP A 4 9.17 -29.17 -6.39
C ASP A 4 8.99 -27.64 -6.56
N SER A 5 9.37 -27.11 -7.73
CA SER A 5 9.18 -25.71 -8.10
C SER A 5 7.68 -25.45 -8.24
N GLY A 6 7.16 -24.46 -7.50
CA GLY A 6 5.73 -24.16 -7.44
C GLY A 6 5.10 -23.87 -8.80
N ARG A 7 3.78 -24.05 -8.90
CA ARG A 7 2.99 -23.97 -10.14
C ARG A 7 1.90 -22.90 -10.05
N VAL A 8 1.83 -22.03 -11.04
CA VAL A 8 0.79 -21.00 -11.17
C VAL A 8 -0.01 -21.21 -12.44
N ILE A 9 -1.34 -21.22 -12.31
CA ILE A 9 -2.27 -21.25 -13.45
C ILE A 9 -2.72 -19.83 -13.74
N ILE A 10 -2.57 -19.38 -14.98
CA ILE A 10 -2.97 -18.05 -15.43
C ILE A 10 -4.10 -18.20 -16.45
N VAL A 11 -5.26 -17.62 -16.17
CA VAL A 11 -6.42 -17.69 -17.07
C VAL A 11 -6.44 -16.44 -17.95
N GLY A 12 -6.27 -16.63 -19.26
CA GLY A 12 -6.23 -15.59 -20.30
C GLY A 12 -4.83 -15.33 -20.85
N ALA A 13 -4.67 -15.46 -22.17
CA ALA A 13 -3.43 -15.20 -22.91
C ALA A 13 -3.40 -13.80 -23.56
N GLY A 14 -4.02 -12.81 -22.91
CA GLY A 14 -3.80 -11.40 -23.24
C GLY A 14 -2.43 -10.91 -22.76
N PRO A 15 -2.04 -9.65 -23.07
CA PRO A 15 -0.73 -9.13 -22.67
C PRO A 15 -0.44 -9.24 -21.17
N ALA A 16 -1.43 -9.02 -20.31
CA ALA A 16 -1.27 -9.14 -18.86
C ALA A 16 -0.92 -10.59 -18.44
N GLY A 17 -1.69 -11.57 -18.91
CA GLY A 17 -1.48 -12.98 -18.56
C GLY A 17 -0.17 -13.53 -19.12
N LEU A 18 0.16 -13.22 -20.38
CA LEU A 18 1.42 -13.62 -21.00
C LEU A 18 2.63 -12.95 -20.33
N LEU A 19 2.52 -11.68 -19.94
CA LEU A 19 3.59 -10.97 -19.24
C LEU A 19 3.80 -11.53 -17.83
N LEU A 20 2.72 -11.80 -17.08
CA LEU A 20 2.83 -12.47 -15.78
C LEU A 20 3.51 -13.83 -15.92
N ALA A 21 3.08 -14.62 -16.91
CA ALA A 21 3.66 -15.94 -17.17
C ALA A 21 5.16 -15.84 -17.46
N LEU A 22 5.56 -14.89 -18.30
CA LEU A 22 6.95 -14.67 -18.67
C LEU A 22 7.80 -14.28 -17.45
N LEU A 23 7.33 -13.33 -16.64
CA LEU A 23 8.03 -12.89 -15.44
C LEU A 23 8.20 -14.02 -14.41
N LEU A 24 7.16 -14.83 -14.20
CA LEU A 24 7.22 -15.97 -13.28
C LEU A 24 8.14 -17.09 -13.81
N ALA A 25 8.01 -17.43 -15.09
CA ALA A 25 8.81 -18.48 -15.70
C ALA A 25 10.31 -18.14 -15.75
N GLN A 26 10.66 -16.87 -15.97
CA GLN A 26 12.05 -16.38 -15.91
C GLN A 26 12.69 -16.56 -14.52
N GLU A 27 11.88 -16.56 -13.45
CA GLU A 27 12.32 -16.77 -12.07
C GLU A 27 12.20 -18.26 -11.65
N GLY A 28 11.92 -19.17 -12.59
CA GLY A 28 11.91 -20.62 -12.35
C GLY A 28 10.59 -21.21 -11.83
N VAL A 29 9.52 -20.42 -11.78
CA VAL A 29 8.16 -20.91 -11.41
C VAL A 29 7.56 -21.67 -12.60
N ASN A 30 6.86 -22.78 -12.36
CA ASN A 30 6.12 -23.48 -13.42
C ASN A 30 4.82 -22.74 -13.73
N VAL A 31 4.52 -22.51 -15.01
CA VAL A 31 3.33 -21.74 -15.40
C VAL A 31 2.52 -22.45 -16.48
N ASP A 32 1.21 -22.55 -16.25
CA ASP A 32 0.22 -22.96 -17.23
C ASP A 32 -0.71 -21.79 -17.55
N VAL A 33 -0.66 -21.28 -18.78
CA VAL A 33 -1.59 -20.25 -19.28
C VAL A 33 -2.75 -20.94 -19.99
N VAL A 34 -3.99 -20.61 -19.62
CA VAL A 34 -5.21 -21.23 -20.11
C VAL A 34 -6.01 -20.19 -20.89
N GLU A 35 -6.20 -20.38 -22.21
CA GLU A 35 -6.87 -19.42 -23.10
C GLU A 35 -8.07 -20.05 -23.80
N ALA A 36 -9.20 -19.33 -23.78
CA ALA A 36 -10.45 -19.77 -24.37
C ALA A 36 -10.39 -19.83 -25.91
N GLN A 37 -9.69 -18.89 -26.54
CA GLN A 37 -9.54 -18.84 -28.00
C GLN A 37 -8.46 -19.81 -28.49
N GLY A 38 -8.51 -20.13 -29.79
CA GLY A 38 -7.47 -20.94 -30.45
C GLY A 38 -6.22 -20.14 -30.86
N GLU A 39 -6.27 -18.82 -30.75
CA GLU A 39 -5.22 -17.89 -31.19
C GLU A 39 -5.28 -16.57 -30.38
N ILE A 40 -4.24 -15.74 -30.52
CA ILE A 40 -4.18 -14.41 -29.87
C ILE A 40 -5.27 -13.48 -30.44
N ASP A 41 -5.97 -12.77 -29.54
CA ASP A 41 -7.01 -11.80 -29.91
C ASP A 41 -6.45 -10.65 -30.77
N SER A 42 -6.91 -10.56 -32.02
CA SER A 42 -6.46 -9.55 -32.98
C SER A 42 -7.28 -8.26 -32.98
N ARG A 43 -8.33 -8.12 -32.14
CA ARG A 43 -9.20 -6.93 -32.15
C ARG A 43 -8.42 -5.66 -31.79
N PRO A 44 -8.73 -4.51 -32.43
CA PRO A 44 -8.00 -3.27 -32.19
C PRO A 44 -8.25 -2.76 -30.76
N ARG A 45 -7.21 -2.78 -29.92
CA ARG A 45 -7.20 -2.24 -28.55
C ARG A 45 -6.08 -1.21 -28.37
N GLY A 46 -5.80 -0.80 -27.13
CA GLY A 46 -4.73 0.15 -26.80
C GLY A 46 -3.39 -0.20 -27.44
N ALA A 47 -2.50 0.78 -27.58
CA ALA A 47 -1.21 0.59 -28.23
C ALA A 47 -0.05 1.39 -27.61
N GLY A 48 -0.34 2.36 -26.73
CA GLY A 48 0.70 3.20 -26.12
C GLY A 48 1.11 2.69 -24.74
N TYR A 49 2.41 2.72 -24.46
CA TYR A 49 3.00 2.30 -23.19
C TYR A 49 3.85 3.44 -22.62
N GLY A 50 3.47 3.89 -21.43
CA GLY A 50 4.20 4.91 -20.68
C GLY A 50 5.40 4.35 -19.89
N PRO A 51 6.17 5.24 -19.23
CA PRO A 51 7.38 4.89 -18.47
C PRO A 51 7.24 3.70 -17.50
N ALA A 52 6.11 3.60 -16.79
CA ALA A 52 5.82 2.50 -15.88
C ALA A 52 5.74 1.16 -16.64
N ALA A 53 4.93 1.09 -17.70
CA ALA A 53 4.81 -0.11 -18.52
C ALA A 53 6.14 -0.48 -19.19
N VAL A 54 6.86 0.53 -19.71
CA VAL A 54 8.17 0.35 -20.35
C VAL A 54 9.21 -0.21 -19.39
N THR A 55 9.17 0.19 -18.12
CA THR A 55 10.03 -0.38 -17.08
C THR A 55 9.78 -1.88 -16.87
N VAL A 56 8.52 -2.31 -16.86
CA VAL A 56 8.17 -3.74 -16.73
C VAL A 56 8.52 -4.52 -18.00
N LEU A 57 8.26 -3.97 -19.19
CA LEU A 57 8.58 -4.62 -20.46
C LEU A 57 10.10 -4.77 -20.65
N ARG A 58 10.90 -3.84 -20.10
CA ARG A 58 12.35 -3.96 -20.02
C ARG A 58 12.76 -5.09 -19.07
N ARG A 59 12.14 -5.17 -17.89
CA ARG A 59 12.37 -6.25 -16.92
C ARG A 59 12.10 -7.62 -17.55
N ALA A 60 11.04 -7.74 -18.35
CA ALA A 60 10.69 -8.96 -19.08
C ALA A 60 11.65 -9.29 -20.25
N GLY A 61 12.59 -8.39 -20.60
CA GLY A 61 13.56 -8.59 -21.67
C GLY A 61 13.04 -8.35 -23.09
N VAL A 62 11.82 -7.83 -23.24
CA VAL A 62 11.14 -7.70 -24.56
C VAL A 62 11.16 -6.29 -25.15
N LEU A 63 11.63 -5.29 -24.39
CA LEU A 63 11.56 -3.88 -24.80
C LEU A 63 12.25 -3.59 -26.14
N ASN A 64 13.42 -4.18 -26.40
CA ASN A 64 14.14 -3.94 -27.66
C ASN A 64 13.32 -4.45 -28.86
N THR A 65 12.77 -5.65 -28.76
CA THR A 65 11.87 -6.22 -29.78
C THR A 65 10.64 -5.34 -30.00
N ILE A 66 10.08 -4.76 -28.93
CA ILE A 66 8.96 -3.83 -29.00
C ILE A 66 9.34 -2.55 -29.73
N ILE A 67 10.52 -1.98 -29.45
CA ILE A 67 11.04 -0.80 -30.14
C ILE A 67 11.30 -1.12 -31.62
N ASP A 68 11.85 -2.29 -31.93
CA ASP A 68 12.19 -2.71 -33.28
C ASP A 68 10.96 -2.94 -34.15
N ARG A 69 9.89 -3.52 -33.59
CA ARG A 69 8.62 -3.78 -34.29
C ARG A 69 7.66 -2.59 -34.25
N GLY A 70 7.77 -1.74 -33.24
CA GLY A 70 6.84 -0.65 -32.96
C GLY A 70 7.33 0.74 -33.39
N LEU A 71 6.79 1.74 -32.70
CA LEU A 71 7.07 3.16 -32.87
C LEU A 71 7.53 3.77 -31.55
N LYS A 72 8.29 4.87 -31.62
CA LYS A 72 8.65 5.71 -30.46
C LYS A 72 8.03 7.09 -30.67
N PRO A 73 6.80 7.33 -30.20
CA PRO A 73 6.18 8.65 -30.33
C PRO A 73 6.97 9.67 -29.52
N ASP A 74 7.21 10.85 -30.07
CA ASP A 74 7.90 11.93 -29.36
C ASP A 74 6.95 12.99 -28.82
N SER A 75 5.71 13.03 -29.32
CA SER A 75 4.74 14.06 -28.95
C SER A 75 3.31 13.58 -28.68
N PHE A 76 2.61 14.33 -27.83
CA PHE A 76 1.16 14.29 -27.64
C PHE A 76 0.59 15.69 -27.86
N THR A 77 -0.35 15.85 -28.80
CA THR A 77 -0.92 17.16 -29.14
C THR A 77 -2.42 17.20 -28.90
N TRP A 78 -2.90 18.16 -28.12
CA TRP A 78 -4.32 18.47 -27.95
C TRP A 78 -4.74 19.51 -28.97
N ARG A 79 -5.89 19.31 -29.62
CA ARG A 79 -6.34 20.11 -30.77
C ARG A 79 -7.83 20.39 -30.69
N LYS A 80 -8.25 21.48 -31.34
CA LYS A 80 -9.64 21.71 -31.76
C LYS A 80 -9.99 20.81 -32.95
N LEU A 81 -11.27 20.69 -33.26
CA LEU A 81 -11.76 19.93 -34.41
C LEU A 81 -11.21 20.43 -35.77
N ASP A 82 -10.95 21.73 -35.90
CA ASP A 82 -10.34 22.31 -37.11
C ASP A 82 -8.82 22.07 -37.23
N GLY A 83 -8.23 21.39 -36.25
CA GLY A 83 -6.79 21.06 -36.19
C GLY A 83 -5.93 22.07 -35.43
N THR A 84 -6.49 23.21 -35.01
CA THR A 84 -5.79 24.23 -34.20
C THR A 84 -5.25 23.60 -32.92
N VAL A 85 -3.98 23.81 -32.61
CA VAL A 85 -3.34 23.28 -31.40
C VAL A 85 -3.83 24.04 -30.17
N ILE A 86 -4.25 23.29 -29.15
CA ILE A 86 -4.58 23.80 -27.82
C ILE A 86 -3.35 23.71 -26.90
N GLY A 87 -2.64 22.60 -26.94
CA GLY A 87 -1.42 22.38 -26.16
C GLY A 87 -0.65 21.16 -26.69
N ARG A 88 0.66 21.13 -26.51
CA ARG A 88 1.52 20.06 -27.02
C ARG A 88 2.60 19.70 -26.01
N LEU A 89 2.79 18.40 -25.80
CA LEU A 89 3.96 17.84 -25.12
C LEU A 89 4.87 17.22 -26.17
N SER A 90 6.16 17.56 -26.19
CA SER A 90 7.17 17.01 -27.11
C SER A 90 8.47 16.73 -26.38
N GLY A 91 9.24 15.72 -26.79
CA GLY A 91 10.40 15.23 -26.03
C GLY A 91 10.06 14.07 -25.08
N LEU A 92 9.03 13.29 -25.39
CA LEU A 92 8.65 12.09 -24.61
C LEU A 92 9.77 11.06 -24.48
N ASN A 93 10.77 11.12 -25.37
CA ASN A 93 11.90 10.19 -25.42
C ASN A 93 13.27 10.89 -25.25
N ARG A 94 13.31 12.07 -24.62
CA ARG A 94 14.49 12.95 -24.51
C ARG A 94 15.69 12.42 -23.72
N LYS A 95 15.50 11.45 -22.81
CA LYS A 95 16.59 10.97 -21.92
C LYS A 95 17.61 10.07 -22.62
N ASN A 96 17.46 9.77 -23.91
CA ASN A 96 18.23 8.77 -24.67
C ASN A 96 18.25 7.35 -24.06
N ASP A 97 17.73 7.19 -22.84
CA ASP A 97 17.54 5.94 -22.17
C ASP A 97 16.21 5.30 -22.58
N ILE A 98 16.10 4.05 -22.18
CA ILE A 98 15.08 3.11 -22.54
C ILE A 98 13.74 3.36 -21.83
N GLY A 99 13.54 4.49 -21.12
CA GLY A 99 12.40 4.76 -20.21
C GLY A 99 11.25 5.60 -20.75
N GLY A 100 11.33 6.11 -21.98
CA GLY A 100 10.30 6.96 -22.57
C GLY A 100 9.01 6.23 -23.00
N PHE A 101 8.30 6.78 -23.98
CA PHE A 101 7.08 6.17 -24.52
C PHE A 101 7.37 5.29 -25.73
N VAL A 102 6.74 4.12 -25.77
CA VAL A 102 6.74 3.22 -26.94
C VAL A 102 5.32 2.92 -27.38
N MET A 103 5.16 2.57 -28.65
CA MET A 103 3.87 2.24 -29.23
C MET A 103 3.96 0.96 -30.04
N LEU A 104 3.09 0.00 -29.70
CA LEU A 104 2.96 -1.30 -30.34
C LEU A 104 1.53 -1.81 -30.09
N THR A 105 0.86 -2.35 -31.09
CA THR A 105 -0.52 -2.82 -30.89
C THR A 105 -0.57 -3.90 -29.81
N VAL A 106 -1.68 -3.99 -29.06
CA VAL A 106 -1.87 -5.05 -28.05
C VAL A 106 -1.73 -6.46 -28.64
N TYR A 107 -2.13 -6.66 -29.90
CA TYR A 107 -1.93 -7.92 -30.62
C TYR A 107 -0.43 -8.23 -30.78
N ASP A 108 0.33 -7.28 -31.33
CA ASP A 108 1.77 -7.48 -31.55
C ASP A 108 2.55 -7.60 -30.24
N LEU A 109 2.13 -6.89 -29.18
CA LEU A 109 2.68 -7.08 -27.84
C LEU A 109 2.43 -8.51 -27.33
N ALA A 110 1.20 -9.01 -27.45
CA ALA A 110 0.89 -10.38 -27.05
C ALA A 110 1.70 -11.41 -27.86
N VAL A 111 1.91 -11.18 -29.17
CA VAL A 111 2.78 -12.02 -30.00
C VAL A 111 4.22 -12.01 -29.48
N VAL A 112 4.80 -10.83 -29.21
CA VAL A 112 6.17 -10.72 -28.67
C VAL A 112 6.32 -11.43 -27.32
N LEU A 113 5.34 -11.26 -26.43
CA LEU A 113 5.34 -11.92 -25.12
C LEU A 113 5.18 -13.44 -25.25
N TRP A 114 4.31 -13.89 -26.15
CA TRP A 114 4.10 -15.32 -26.41
C TRP A 114 5.34 -15.98 -27.01
N GLU A 115 6.00 -15.34 -28.00
CA GLU A 115 7.27 -15.81 -28.56
C GLU A 115 8.33 -15.96 -27.47
N ALA A 116 8.50 -14.94 -26.62
CA ALA A 116 9.46 -14.99 -25.51
C ALA A 116 9.12 -16.05 -24.45
N LEU A 117 7.83 -16.27 -24.17
CA LEU A 117 7.36 -17.29 -23.22
C LEU A 117 7.55 -18.71 -23.77
N ASN A 118 7.31 -18.91 -25.06
CA ASN A 118 7.37 -20.22 -25.72
C ASN A 118 8.80 -20.80 -25.76
N ASP A 119 9.81 -19.96 -25.58
CA ASP A 119 11.21 -20.38 -25.47
C ASP A 119 11.57 -20.93 -24.06
N LEU A 120 10.68 -20.79 -23.07
CA LEU A 120 10.92 -21.23 -21.70
C LEU A 120 10.33 -22.63 -21.43
N PRO A 121 11.13 -23.61 -20.96
CA PRO A 121 10.69 -25.00 -20.81
C PRO A 121 9.70 -25.23 -19.65
N ASN A 122 9.61 -24.28 -18.71
CA ASN A 122 8.74 -24.30 -17.54
C ASN A 122 7.43 -23.51 -17.73
N ALA A 123 7.13 -23.08 -18.96
CA ALA A 123 5.87 -22.42 -19.30
C ALA A 123 5.12 -23.17 -20.42
N LYS A 124 3.80 -23.22 -20.31
CA LYS A 124 2.94 -23.81 -21.35
C LYS A 124 1.67 -22.99 -21.55
N VAL A 125 1.26 -22.79 -22.80
CA VAL A 125 -0.03 -22.18 -23.16
C VAL A 125 -0.98 -23.24 -23.69
N HIS A 126 -2.17 -23.32 -23.12
CA HIS A 126 -3.25 -24.23 -23.46
C HIS A 126 -4.36 -23.45 -24.19
N TRP A 127 -4.29 -23.45 -25.52
CA TRP A 127 -5.29 -22.80 -26.39
C TRP A 127 -6.59 -23.62 -26.47
N GLY A 128 -7.73 -22.96 -26.68
CA GLY A 128 -9.03 -23.62 -26.76
C GLY A 128 -9.56 -24.16 -25.43
N HIS A 129 -9.01 -23.72 -24.31
CA HIS A 129 -9.38 -24.13 -22.96
C HIS A 129 -10.14 -23.00 -22.26
N LYS A 130 -11.46 -22.97 -22.44
CA LYS A 130 -12.31 -21.96 -21.82
C LYS A 130 -12.63 -22.36 -20.38
N VAL A 131 -12.12 -21.62 -19.41
CA VAL A 131 -12.44 -21.82 -17.99
C VAL A 131 -13.91 -21.50 -17.73
N VAL A 132 -14.59 -22.42 -17.03
CA VAL A 132 -16.01 -22.31 -16.64
C VAL A 132 -16.21 -22.35 -15.14
N SER A 133 -15.25 -22.89 -14.37
CA SER A 133 -15.27 -22.81 -12.91
C SER A 133 -13.85 -22.79 -12.32
N VAL A 134 -13.73 -22.30 -11.10
CA VAL A 134 -12.49 -22.30 -10.32
C VAL A 134 -12.76 -22.83 -8.92
N GLY A 135 -11.78 -23.50 -8.34
CA GLY A 135 -11.84 -24.03 -6.98
C GLY A 135 -10.51 -23.88 -6.25
N GLN A 136 -10.54 -24.01 -4.92
CA GLN A 136 -9.34 -23.94 -4.08
C GLN A 136 -9.53 -24.68 -2.75
N ASP A 137 -8.41 -25.08 -2.16
CA ASP A 137 -8.28 -25.58 -0.80
C ASP A 137 -7.12 -24.87 -0.07
N GLU A 138 -6.72 -25.35 1.11
CA GLU A 138 -5.65 -24.73 1.91
C GLU A 138 -4.28 -24.73 1.19
N LEU A 139 -4.04 -25.67 0.28
CA LEU A 139 -2.74 -25.90 -0.35
C LEU A 139 -2.70 -25.51 -1.82
N SER A 140 -3.86 -25.44 -2.50
CA SER A 140 -3.90 -25.41 -3.95
C SER A 140 -5.14 -24.71 -4.52
N ALA A 141 -5.08 -24.36 -5.79
CA ALA A 141 -6.18 -23.86 -6.59
C ALA A 141 -6.23 -24.55 -7.96
N TRP A 142 -7.41 -24.60 -8.57
CA TRP A 142 -7.61 -25.27 -9.86
C TRP A 142 -8.67 -24.57 -10.71
N VAL A 143 -8.66 -24.88 -12.00
CA VAL A 143 -9.63 -24.42 -12.99
C VAL A 143 -10.25 -25.61 -13.71
N GLU A 144 -11.54 -25.53 -13.99
CA GLU A 144 -12.26 -26.50 -14.83
C GLU A 144 -12.60 -25.83 -16.17
N CYS A 145 -12.31 -26.52 -17.27
CA CYS A 145 -12.52 -26.04 -18.62
C CYS A 145 -13.77 -26.66 -19.27
N GLU A 146 -14.38 -25.94 -20.22
CA GLU A 146 -15.58 -26.37 -20.96
C GLU A 146 -15.39 -27.68 -21.73
N ASN A 147 -14.15 -28.00 -22.11
CA ASN A 147 -13.76 -29.25 -22.78
C ASN A 147 -13.63 -30.45 -21.81
N GLY A 148 -13.86 -30.25 -20.50
CA GLY A 148 -13.75 -31.28 -19.47
C GLY A 148 -12.36 -31.47 -18.88
N GLU A 149 -11.36 -30.69 -19.31
CA GLU A 149 -10.03 -30.70 -18.72
C GLU A 149 -9.95 -29.84 -17.46
N SER A 150 -9.11 -30.26 -16.51
CA SER A 150 -8.87 -29.56 -15.24
C SER A 150 -7.37 -29.39 -15.02
N LEU A 151 -6.97 -28.20 -14.56
CA LEU A 151 -5.59 -27.88 -14.22
C LEU A 151 -5.52 -27.47 -12.76
N LYS A 152 -4.53 -28.00 -12.03
CA LYS A 152 -4.30 -27.72 -10.60
C LYS A 152 -2.88 -27.19 -10.36
N GLY A 153 -2.77 -26.18 -9.49
CA GLY A 153 -1.52 -25.53 -9.09
C GLY A 153 -1.61 -24.92 -7.69
N ASP A 154 -0.58 -24.20 -7.27
CA ASP A 154 -0.53 -23.50 -5.98
C ASP A 154 -1.42 -22.26 -5.95
N PHE A 155 -1.55 -21.58 -7.10
CA PHE A 155 -2.34 -20.36 -7.29
C PHE A 155 -3.02 -20.35 -8.67
N VAL A 156 -4.17 -19.69 -8.74
CA VAL A 156 -4.87 -19.34 -9.99
C VAL A 156 -4.92 -17.82 -10.11
N VAL A 157 -4.55 -17.27 -11.26
CA VAL A 157 -4.63 -15.83 -11.54
C VAL A 157 -5.54 -15.58 -12.74
N GLY A 158 -6.63 -14.86 -12.53
CA GLY A 158 -7.52 -14.38 -13.59
C GLY A 158 -6.95 -13.15 -14.29
N CYS A 159 -6.60 -13.29 -15.56
CA CYS A 159 -6.18 -12.25 -16.49
C CYS A 159 -7.07 -12.25 -17.76
N ASP A 160 -8.28 -12.81 -17.67
CA ASP A 160 -9.21 -13.13 -18.76
C ASP A 160 -10.18 -11.98 -19.11
N GLY A 161 -9.74 -10.75 -18.87
CA GLY A 161 -10.35 -9.53 -19.39
C GLY A 161 -11.64 -9.08 -18.68
N GLY A 162 -12.28 -8.04 -19.23
CA GLY A 162 -13.51 -7.47 -18.68
C GLY A 162 -14.68 -8.46 -18.58
N GLY A 163 -14.65 -9.54 -19.37
CA GLY A 163 -15.60 -10.64 -19.34
C GLY A 163 -15.30 -11.76 -18.34
N SER A 164 -14.24 -11.60 -17.52
CA SER A 164 -13.60 -12.63 -16.70
C SER A 164 -14.55 -13.68 -16.13
N SER A 165 -14.28 -14.93 -16.49
CA SER A 165 -14.89 -16.14 -15.93
C SER A 165 -14.46 -16.34 -14.47
N VAL A 166 -13.18 -16.14 -14.17
CA VAL A 166 -12.62 -16.28 -12.81
C VAL A 166 -13.29 -15.31 -11.84
N ARG A 167 -13.37 -14.02 -12.19
CA ARG A 167 -14.06 -13.00 -11.37
C ARG A 167 -15.51 -13.39 -11.15
N LYS A 168 -16.21 -13.85 -12.19
CA LYS A 168 -17.62 -14.25 -12.09
C LYS A 168 -17.84 -15.45 -11.19
N CYS A 169 -16.91 -16.41 -11.18
CA CYS A 169 -16.97 -17.53 -10.24
C CYS A 169 -16.76 -17.10 -8.79
N LEU A 170 -15.91 -16.10 -8.54
CA LEU A 170 -15.65 -15.58 -7.19
C LEU A 170 -16.77 -14.69 -6.66
N PHE A 171 -17.33 -13.82 -7.50
CA PHE A 171 -18.19 -12.71 -7.05
C PHE A 171 -19.55 -12.63 -7.77
N GLY A 172 -19.85 -13.57 -8.68
CA GLY A 172 -21.04 -13.50 -9.52
C GLY A 172 -20.92 -12.49 -10.66
N THR A 173 -22.05 -12.13 -11.27
CA THR A 173 -22.07 -11.22 -12.44
C THR A 173 -21.93 -9.75 -12.07
N ASP A 174 -21.98 -9.41 -10.78
CA ASP A 174 -21.77 -8.04 -10.34
C ASP A 174 -20.31 -7.64 -10.50
N PHE A 175 -20.08 -6.42 -10.96
CA PHE A 175 -18.75 -5.86 -11.12
C PHE A 175 -18.79 -4.40 -10.69
N PRO A 176 -18.46 -4.07 -9.43
CA PRO A 176 -18.73 -2.75 -8.85
C PRO A 176 -18.15 -1.59 -9.65
N GLY A 177 -18.91 -0.51 -9.73
CA GLY A 177 -18.58 0.70 -10.48
C GLY A 177 -19.68 1.11 -11.46
N LYS A 178 -19.33 1.87 -12.50
CA LYS A 178 -20.29 2.45 -13.45
C LYS A 178 -19.95 2.14 -14.90
N THR A 179 -21.00 2.02 -15.72
CA THR A 179 -20.91 2.16 -17.17
C THR A 179 -21.08 3.64 -17.51
N LEU A 180 -20.26 4.18 -18.41
CA LEU A 180 -20.34 5.58 -18.80
C LEU A 180 -21.42 5.79 -19.87
N ASP A 181 -21.98 6.99 -19.93
CA ASP A 181 -23.02 7.39 -20.89
C ASP A 181 -22.42 7.75 -22.27
N SER A 182 -21.41 6.98 -22.68
CA SER A 182 -20.73 7.11 -23.97
C SER A 182 -20.08 5.78 -24.34
N ILE A 183 -20.02 5.52 -25.64
CA ILE A 183 -19.24 4.42 -26.20
C ILE A 183 -18.07 5.00 -27.00
N ILE A 184 -17.11 4.14 -27.31
CA ILE A 184 -16.02 4.50 -28.20
C ILE A 184 -16.00 3.56 -29.39
N VAL A 185 -15.72 4.12 -30.57
CA VAL A 185 -15.51 3.36 -31.79
C VAL A 185 -14.03 3.46 -32.14
N ALA A 186 -13.32 2.34 -32.07
CA ALA A 186 -11.92 2.27 -32.50
C ALA A 186 -11.85 1.83 -33.96
N THR A 187 -11.19 2.64 -34.79
CA THR A 187 -10.95 2.33 -36.19
C THR A 187 -9.45 2.36 -36.51
N ASN A 188 -8.98 1.42 -37.31
CA ASN A 188 -7.65 1.54 -37.93
C ASN A 188 -7.86 2.13 -39.32
N VAL A 189 -7.20 3.26 -39.61
CA VAL A 189 -7.38 4.04 -40.83
C VAL A 189 -6.02 4.29 -41.47
N ARG A 190 -5.92 3.98 -42.76
CA ARG A 190 -4.79 4.39 -43.59
C ARG A 190 -5.13 5.72 -44.26
N TYR A 191 -4.46 6.77 -43.84
CA TYR A 191 -4.64 8.15 -44.31
C TYR A 191 -3.34 8.94 -44.10
N ASP A 192 -3.05 9.90 -44.97
CA ASP A 192 -1.83 10.71 -44.90
C ASP A 192 -2.01 11.91 -43.95
N PHE A 193 -1.99 11.62 -42.65
CA PHE A 193 -2.04 12.65 -41.60
C PHE A 193 -0.83 13.58 -41.62
N ALA A 194 0.33 13.09 -42.06
CA ALA A 194 1.58 13.84 -42.10
C ALA A 194 1.50 15.03 -43.07
N LYS A 195 0.79 14.88 -44.20
CA LYS A 195 0.46 16.00 -45.12
C LYS A 195 -0.23 17.18 -44.43
N HIS A 196 -0.90 16.93 -43.31
CA HIS A 196 -1.62 17.94 -42.54
C HIS A 196 -0.85 18.40 -41.27
N GLY A 197 0.42 18.00 -41.13
CA GLY A 197 1.25 18.35 -39.96
C GLY A 197 0.81 17.67 -38.66
N TRP A 198 0.14 16.52 -38.76
CA TRP A 198 -0.23 15.70 -37.61
C TRP A 198 0.79 14.58 -37.44
N GLU A 199 1.31 14.47 -36.22
CA GLU A 199 2.38 13.55 -35.83
C GLU A 199 1.92 12.73 -34.62
N ASP A 200 2.54 11.57 -34.42
CA ASP A 200 2.39 10.71 -33.23
C ASP A 200 0.94 10.54 -32.75
N SER A 201 0.53 11.26 -31.71
CA SER A 201 -0.80 11.15 -31.11
C SER A 201 -1.48 12.50 -30.92
N ASN A 202 -2.74 12.58 -31.34
CA ASN A 202 -3.53 13.80 -31.41
C ASN A 202 -4.87 13.60 -30.69
N TRP A 203 -5.20 14.53 -29.80
CA TRP A 203 -6.40 14.51 -28.94
C TRP A 203 -7.33 15.63 -29.37
N ILE A 204 -8.45 15.29 -29.99
CA ILE A 204 -9.44 16.22 -30.52
C ILE A 204 -10.44 16.55 -29.42
N VAL A 205 -10.47 17.80 -28.99
CA VAL A 205 -11.41 18.33 -27.99
C VAL A 205 -12.66 18.83 -28.69
N ASP A 206 -13.78 18.16 -28.46
CA ASP A 206 -15.09 18.53 -28.98
C ASP A 206 -16.21 17.79 -28.23
N PRO A 207 -17.35 18.43 -27.91
CA PRO A 207 -18.43 17.76 -27.18
C PRO A 207 -19.08 16.60 -27.93
N GLU A 208 -19.08 16.58 -29.27
CA GLU A 208 -19.74 15.57 -30.09
C GLU A 208 -18.74 14.68 -30.85
N HIS A 209 -17.62 15.25 -31.29
CA HIS A 209 -16.63 14.62 -32.18
C HIS A 209 -15.27 14.41 -31.54
N TRP A 210 -15.22 14.38 -30.21
CA TRP A 210 -13.98 14.06 -29.51
C TRP A 210 -13.38 12.74 -30.01
N ALA A 211 -12.05 12.74 -30.14
CA ALA A 211 -11.33 11.60 -30.69
C ALA A 211 -9.87 11.59 -30.25
N VAL A 212 -9.30 10.39 -30.17
CA VAL A 212 -7.85 10.17 -30.08
C VAL A 212 -7.38 9.55 -31.38
N VAL A 213 -6.42 10.21 -32.02
CA VAL A 213 -5.85 9.86 -33.33
C VAL A 213 -4.36 9.60 -33.18
N ALA A 214 -3.94 8.34 -33.22
CA ALA A 214 -2.56 7.93 -32.95
C ALA A 214 -1.96 7.09 -34.08
N HIS A 215 -0.71 7.35 -34.44
CA HIS A 215 0.06 6.56 -35.39
C HIS A 215 0.50 5.27 -34.73
N ILE A 216 0.03 4.11 -35.20
CA ILE A 216 0.21 2.83 -34.49
C ILE A 216 1.10 1.83 -35.23
N GLU A 217 1.31 1.99 -36.54
CA GLU A 217 2.10 1.07 -37.36
C GLU A 217 2.94 1.82 -38.41
N ARG A 218 4.18 1.36 -38.66
CA ARG A 218 5.13 1.98 -39.61
C ARG A 218 4.63 2.02 -41.06
N ASN A 219 3.63 1.21 -41.41
CA ASN A 219 3.04 1.13 -42.75
C ASN A 219 2.05 2.29 -43.06
N GLY A 220 1.92 3.26 -42.14
CA GLY A 220 1.02 4.41 -42.29
C GLY A 220 -0.40 4.19 -41.76
N THR A 221 -0.61 3.15 -40.95
CA THR A 221 -1.91 2.92 -40.27
C THR A 221 -1.99 3.70 -38.95
N TRP A 222 -3.11 4.40 -38.78
CA TRP A 222 -3.45 5.18 -37.61
C TRP A 222 -4.68 4.62 -36.89
N ARG A 223 -4.69 4.68 -35.56
CA ARG A 223 -5.88 4.47 -34.74
C ARG A 223 -6.66 5.78 -34.66
N VAL A 224 -7.91 5.77 -35.10
CA VAL A 224 -8.89 6.84 -34.85
C VAL A 224 -9.96 6.27 -33.91
N SER A 225 -9.87 6.64 -32.64
CA SER A 225 -10.82 6.24 -31.59
C SER A 225 -11.72 7.43 -31.23
N TYR A 226 -13.01 7.36 -31.52
CA TYR A 226 -13.92 8.49 -31.33
C TYR A 226 -15.16 8.14 -30.51
N GLY A 227 -15.74 9.17 -29.91
CA GLY A 227 -16.94 9.05 -29.10
C GLY A 227 -18.22 8.90 -29.90
N GLU A 228 -19.11 8.04 -29.40
CA GLU A 228 -20.49 7.93 -29.85
C GLU A 228 -21.48 7.83 -28.69
N ARG A 229 -22.72 8.18 -28.99
CA ARG A 229 -23.83 8.04 -28.04
C ARG A 229 -24.17 6.56 -27.81
N PRO A 230 -24.58 6.17 -26.59
CA PRO A 230 -25.02 4.81 -26.33
C PRO A 230 -26.33 4.48 -27.06
N GLY A 231 -26.62 3.18 -27.20
CA GLY A 231 -27.88 2.69 -27.78
C GLY A 231 -27.90 2.57 -29.32
N LEU A 232 -26.84 3.00 -30.01
CA LEU A 232 -26.68 2.76 -31.45
C LEU A 232 -26.34 1.29 -31.72
N SER A 233 -26.95 0.71 -32.75
CA SER A 233 -26.59 -0.64 -33.21
C SER A 233 -25.24 -0.64 -33.93
N HIS A 234 -24.64 -1.82 -34.11
CA HIS A 234 -23.41 -1.96 -34.88
C HIS A 234 -23.57 -1.42 -36.31
N GLU A 235 -24.74 -1.64 -36.93
CA GLU A 235 -25.08 -1.16 -38.26
C GLU A 235 -25.22 0.37 -38.30
N ASP A 236 -25.88 0.98 -37.30
CA ASP A 236 -25.98 2.45 -37.20
C ASP A 236 -24.59 3.09 -37.11
N LEU A 237 -23.71 2.52 -36.29
CA LEU A 237 -22.34 3.01 -36.11
C LEU A 237 -21.53 2.87 -37.41
N GLN A 238 -21.69 1.76 -38.12
CA GLN A 238 -21.00 1.52 -39.38
C GLN A 238 -21.47 2.47 -40.49
N ASN A 239 -22.78 2.73 -40.57
CA ASN A 239 -23.37 3.66 -41.53
C ASN A 239 -22.97 5.12 -41.27
N GLY A 240 -22.91 5.53 -39.99
CA GLY A 240 -22.50 6.88 -39.60
C GLY A 240 -21.00 7.15 -39.64
N MET A 241 -20.17 6.11 -39.76
CA MET A 241 -18.71 6.21 -39.66
C MET A 241 -18.10 7.19 -40.67
N ALA A 242 -18.58 7.17 -41.92
CA ALA A 242 -18.02 8.02 -42.98
C ALA A 242 -18.16 9.52 -42.65
N ASP A 243 -19.32 9.93 -42.13
CA ASP A 243 -19.58 11.31 -41.71
C ASP A 243 -18.73 11.69 -40.49
N LYS A 244 -18.58 10.77 -39.54
CA LYS A 244 -17.77 10.99 -38.34
C LYS A 244 -16.30 11.17 -38.69
N LEU A 245 -15.75 10.28 -39.52
CA LEU A 245 -14.37 10.38 -40.01
C LEU A 245 -14.16 11.65 -40.83
N ARG A 246 -15.12 12.07 -41.66
CA ARG A 246 -15.02 13.34 -42.39
C ARG A 246 -14.91 14.57 -41.48
N ARG A 247 -15.53 14.55 -40.29
CA ARG A 247 -15.43 15.64 -39.30
C ARG A 247 -14.12 15.60 -38.52
N ILE A 248 -13.63 14.41 -38.17
CA ILE A 248 -12.44 14.22 -37.31
C ILE A 248 -11.13 14.30 -38.10
N LEU A 249 -11.09 13.73 -39.31
CA LEU A 249 -9.88 13.64 -40.10
C LEU A 249 -9.51 15.01 -40.70
N PRO A 250 -8.23 15.41 -40.67
CA PRO A 250 -7.82 16.69 -41.18
C PRO A 250 -8.02 16.76 -42.70
N GLY A 251 -8.49 17.91 -43.19
CA GLY A 251 -8.81 18.11 -44.61
C GLY A 251 -10.17 17.58 -45.05
N SER A 252 -10.98 17.05 -44.12
CA SER A 252 -12.34 16.54 -44.36
C SER A 252 -12.47 15.61 -45.57
N PRO A 253 -11.69 14.51 -45.59
CA PRO A 253 -11.61 13.61 -46.73
C PRO A 253 -12.93 12.91 -47.01
N ARG A 254 -13.18 12.64 -48.29
CA ARG A 254 -14.24 11.73 -48.73
C ARG A 254 -13.82 10.27 -48.51
N PRO A 255 -14.77 9.31 -48.46
CA PRO A 255 -14.47 7.89 -48.23
C PRO A 255 -13.48 7.26 -49.22
N ASP A 256 -13.36 7.77 -50.44
CA ASP A 256 -12.40 7.31 -51.45
C ASP A 256 -10.94 7.71 -51.16
N GLN A 257 -10.71 8.60 -50.19
CA GLN A 257 -9.40 9.20 -49.89
C GLN A 257 -8.71 8.58 -48.67
N TYR A 258 -9.36 7.64 -47.97
CA TYR A 258 -8.79 6.87 -46.87
C TYR A 258 -9.24 5.42 -46.95
N LYS A 259 -8.58 4.53 -46.21
CA LYS A 259 -9.00 3.13 -46.08
C LYS A 259 -9.21 2.78 -44.63
N VAL A 260 -10.42 2.33 -44.28
CA VAL A 260 -10.70 1.72 -42.96
C VAL A 260 -10.29 0.25 -43.03
N GLU A 261 -9.38 -0.14 -42.16
CA GLU A 261 -8.82 -1.50 -42.09
C GLU A 261 -9.46 -2.33 -40.97
N ARG A 262 -9.83 -1.68 -39.86
CA ARG A 262 -10.53 -2.30 -38.73
C ARG A 262 -11.57 -1.34 -38.16
N PHE A 263 -12.63 -1.91 -37.60
CA PHE A 263 -13.73 -1.19 -36.95
C PHE A 263 -14.21 -2.01 -35.75
N SER A 264 -14.22 -1.42 -34.56
CA SER A 264 -14.64 -2.09 -33.33
C SER A 264 -15.26 -1.11 -32.33
N PRO A 265 -16.58 -1.13 -32.14
CA PRO A 265 -17.23 -0.38 -31.06
C PRO A 265 -17.11 -1.13 -29.73
N TYR A 266 -16.95 -0.39 -28.62
CA TYR A 266 -17.02 -0.95 -27.27
C TYR A 266 -17.50 0.06 -26.22
N VAL A 267 -18.06 -0.49 -25.15
CA VAL A 267 -18.65 0.27 -24.05
C VAL A 267 -17.57 0.70 -23.08
N LEU A 268 -17.69 1.91 -22.53
CA LEU A 268 -16.77 2.45 -21.55
C LEU A 268 -17.25 2.18 -20.12
N HIS A 269 -16.29 1.84 -19.25
CA HIS A 269 -16.55 1.51 -17.85
C HIS A 269 -15.55 2.21 -16.93
N GLN A 270 -15.94 2.35 -15.67
CA GLN A 270 -15.07 2.61 -14.53
C GLN A 270 -15.48 1.63 -13.43
N ARG A 271 -14.79 0.49 -13.32
CA ARG A 271 -15.14 -0.63 -12.45
C ARG A 271 -13.90 -1.20 -11.77
N CYS A 272 -14.06 -1.68 -10.54
CA CYS A 272 -12.99 -2.37 -9.81
C CYS A 272 -13.63 -3.35 -8.82
N VAL A 273 -13.03 -4.53 -8.69
CA VAL A 273 -13.47 -5.55 -7.74
C VAL A 273 -13.31 -5.06 -6.30
N GLU A 274 -14.14 -5.56 -5.40
CA GLU A 274 -13.99 -5.29 -3.96
C GLU A 274 -12.73 -5.94 -3.38
N ARG A 275 -12.30 -7.07 -3.97
CA ARG A 275 -11.06 -7.77 -3.64
C ARG A 275 -10.46 -8.39 -4.90
N MET A 276 -9.16 -8.22 -5.08
CA MET A 276 -8.35 -8.88 -6.11
C MET A 276 -7.84 -10.24 -5.65
N ARG A 277 -8.05 -10.63 -4.38
CA ARG A 277 -7.65 -11.91 -3.82
C ARG A 277 -8.80 -12.58 -3.07
N VAL A 278 -8.98 -13.88 -3.32
CA VAL A 278 -9.78 -14.79 -2.48
C VAL A 278 -8.95 -16.05 -2.28
N GLY A 279 -8.31 -16.18 -1.11
CA GLY A 279 -7.42 -17.30 -0.80
C GLY A 279 -6.23 -17.37 -1.77
N ARG A 280 -6.18 -18.42 -2.59
CA ARG A 280 -5.18 -18.73 -3.62
C ARG A 280 -5.60 -18.33 -5.04
N ILE A 281 -6.77 -17.71 -5.19
CA ILE A 281 -7.28 -17.21 -6.47
C ILE A 281 -7.16 -15.69 -6.49
N LEU A 282 -6.48 -15.17 -7.52
CA LEU A 282 -6.18 -13.75 -7.68
C LEU A 282 -6.73 -13.20 -8.99
N LEU A 283 -6.88 -11.88 -9.08
CA LEU A 283 -7.26 -11.15 -10.27
C LEU A 283 -6.23 -10.05 -10.57
N ALA A 284 -5.98 -9.79 -11.86
CA ALA A 284 -5.13 -8.71 -12.32
C ALA A 284 -5.68 -8.07 -13.61
N ALA A 285 -5.28 -6.82 -13.89
CA ALA A 285 -5.65 -6.08 -15.11
C ALA A 285 -7.18 -6.04 -15.32
N ASP A 286 -7.64 -6.17 -16.57
CA ASP A 286 -9.05 -6.07 -16.98
C ASP A 286 -10.00 -7.04 -16.24
N ALA A 287 -9.47 -8.13 -15.67
CA ALA A 287 -10.25 -9.04 -14.84
C ALA A 287 -10.59 -8.42 -13.46
N ALA A 288 -9.70 -7.57 -12.94
CA ALA A 288 -9.82 -6.91 -11.65
C ALA A 288 -10.44 -5.50 -11.75
N HIS A 289 -10.13 -4.74 -12.78
CA HIS A 289 -10.66 -3.38 -12.97
C HIS A 289 -10.80 -3.02 -14.45
N LEU A 290 -11.69 -2.08 -14.75
CA LEU A 290 -11.91 -1.54 -16.08
C LEU A 290 -11.96 -0.03 -16.00
N ASN A 291 -11.24 0.65 -16.87
CA ASN A 291 -11.32 2.10 -17.01
C ASN A 291 -11.54 2.51 -18.47
N ASN A 292 -11.92 3.76 -18.66
CA ASN A 292 -11.97 4.33 -19.99
C ASN A 292 -10.54 4.50 -20.55
N PRO A 293 -10.33 4.39 -21.87
CA PRO A 293 -9.00 4.34 -22.46
C PRO A 293 -8.27 5.69 -22.48
N MET A 294 -8.90 6.79 -22.01
CA MET A 294 -8.30 8.11 -22.06
C MET A 294 -7.09 8.18 -21.12
N GLY A 295 -5.91 8.30 -21.72
CA GLY A 295 -4.62 8.44 -21.06
C GLY A 295 -3.80 7.16 -21.13
N GLY A 296 -4.29 6.12 -21.80
CA GLY A 296 -3.58 4.84 -21.93
C GLY A 296 -3.47 4.04 -20.63
N LEU A 297 -4.14 4.49 -19.57
CA LEU A 297 -3.90 3.99 -18.22
C LEU A 297 -4.43 2.57 -17.96
N GLY A 298 -5.43 2.08 -18.70
CA GLY A 298 -5.93 0.72 -18.48
C GLY A 298 -4.87 -0.35 -18.70
N LEU A 299 -4.14 -0.23 -19.81
CA LEU A 299 -3.07 -1.15 -20.17
C LEU A 299 -1.84 -0.97 -19.26
N THR A 300 -1.45 0.28 -18.98
CA THR A 300 -0.31 0.57 -18.08
C THR A 300 -0.57 0.08 -16.66
N THR A 301 -1.76 0.32 -16.11
CA THR A 301 -2.12 -0.17 -14.78
C THR A 301 -2.19 -1.69 -14.75
N GLY A 302 -2.75 -2.33 -15.78
CA GLY A 302 -2.76 -3.79 -15.89
C GLY A 302 -1.36 -4.42 -15.96
N ILE A 303 -0.44 -3.83 -16.72
CA ILE A 303 0.98 -4.23 -16.74
C ILE A 303 1.64 -4.05 -15.36
N SER A 304 1.30 -2.97 -14.67
CA SER A 304 1.82 -2.68 -13.34
C SER A 304 1.27 -3.64 -12.28
N ASP A 305 0.01 -4.09 -12.40
CA ASP A 305 -0.57 -5.12 -11.54
C ASP A 305 0.24 -6.40 -11.64
N VAL A 306 0.46 -6.89 -12.87
CA VAL A 306 1.14 -8.19 -13.06
C VAL A 306 2.62 -8.13 -12.67
N SER A 307 3.28 -6.98 -12.80
CA SER A 307 4.65 -6.82 -12.26
C SER A 307 4.67 -6.99 -10.74
N GLY A 308 3.75 -6.32 -10.03
CA GLY A 308 3.68 -6.44 -8.57
C GLY A 308 3.26 -7.84 -8.12
N LEU A 309 2.32 -8.46 -8.83
CA LEU A 309 1.89 -9.82 -8.54
C LEU A 309 3.01 -10.84 -8.77
N ALA A 310 3.83 -10.67 -9.82
CA ALA A 310 5.01 -11.50 -10.05
C ALA A 310 5.99 -11.39 -8.88
N ASP A 311 6.27 -10.18 -8.37
CA ASP A 311 7.10 -10.00 -7.18
C ASP A 311 6.53 -10.71 -5.96
N CYS A 312 5.23 -10.63 -5.72
CA CYS A 312 4.60 -11.35 -4.61
C CYS A 312 4.74 -12.87 -4.74
N LEU A 313 4.39 -13.43 -5.89
CA LEU A 313 4.40 -14.88 -6.13
C LEU A 313 5.83 -15.44 -6.13
N CYS A 314 6.79 -14.79 -6.79
CA CYS A 314 8.20 -15.19 -6.72
C CYS A 314 8.73 -15.08 -5.28
N GLY A 315 8.34 -14.03 -4.54
CA GLY A 315 8.70 -13.90 -3.12
C GLY A 315 8.20 -15.08 -2.28
N ILE A 316 6.98 -15.56 -2.53
CA ILE A 316 6.41 -16.72 -1.84
C ILE A 316 7.18 -18.00 -2.20
N PHE A 317 7.40 -18.27 -3.49
CA PHE A 317 8.11 -19.48 -3.92
C PHE A 317 9.59 -19.50 -3.51
N ASP A 318 10.23 -18.33 -3.43
CA ASP A 318 11.59 -18.16 -2.92
C ASP A 318 11.68 -18.22 -1.38
N GLY A 319 10.54 -18.30 -0.68
CA GLY A 319 10.48 -18.23 0.79
C GLY A 319 10.84 -16.86 1.38
N LYS A 320 10.90 -15.81 0.54
CA LYS A 320 11.19 -14.41 0.93
C LYS A 320 9.96 -13.66 1.41
N ALA A 321 8.77 -14.15 1.06
CA ALA A 321 7.48 -13.60 1.47
C ALA A 321 6.54 -14.73 1.94
N GLN A 322 5.61 -14.38 2.81
CA GLN A 322 4.51 -15.26 3.20
C GLN A 322 3.29 -14.97 2.31
N VAL A 323 2.30 -15.86 2.30
CA VAL A 323 1.12 -15.74 1.43
C VAL A 323 0.30 -14.47 1.73
N ASP A 324 0.44 -13.89 2.92
CA ASP A 324 -0.16 -12.61 3.34
C ASP A 324 0.30 -11.40 2.50
N ILE A 325 1.46 -11.46 1.83
CA ILE A 325 1.89 -10.41 0.89
C ILE A 325 0.87 -10.18 -0.24
N LEU A 326 0.06 -11.19 -0.56
CA LEU A 326 -0.98 -11.08 -1.57
C LEU A 326 -2.18 -10.24 -1.07
N ASP A 327 -2.34 -10.03 0.24
CA ASP A 327 -3.30 -9.06 0.79
C ASP A 327 -2.81 -7.62 0.59
N GLU A 328 -1.51 -7.38 0.71
CA GLU A 328 -0.92 -6.09 0.35
C GLU A 328 -1.04 -5.82 -1.15
N TYR A 329 -0.86 -6.84 -2.00
CA TYR A 329 -1.14 -6.73 -3.44
C TYR A 329 -2.59 -6.28 -3.66
N ASP A 330 -3.57 -6.98 -3.08
CA ASP A 330 -4.98 -6.61 -3.21
C ASP A 330 -5.23 -5.14 -2.82
N ARG A 331 -4.82 -4.76 -1.60
CA ARG A 331 -5.06 -3.43 -1.06
C ARG A 331 -4.41 -2.35 -1.91
N ILE A 332 -3.11 -2.45 -2.16
CA ILE A 332 -2.32 -1.42 -2.84
C ILE A 332 -2.77 -1.25 -4.30
N ARG A 333 -3.05 -2.35 -5.02
CA ARG A 333 -3.47 -2.25 -6.42
C ARG A 333 -4.87 -1.64 -6.54
N ARG A 334 -5.80 -1.97 -5.64
CA ARG A 334 -7.12 -1.29 -5.59
C ARG A 334 -6.99 0.18 -5.22
N ASP A 335 -6.13 0.53 -4.27
CA ASP A 335 -5.88 1.93 -3.89
C ASP A 335 -5.33 2.74 -5.07
N ILE A 336 -4.36 2.18 -5.83
CA ILE A 336 -3.82 2.82 -7.04
C ILE A 336 -4.90 2.97 -8.12
N TYR A 337 -5.76 1.97 -8.31
CA TYR A 337 -6.87 2.10 -9.24
C TYR A 337 -7.76 3.29 -8.86
N TRP A 338 -8.24 3.34 -7.62
CA TRP A 338 -9.23 4.36 -7.20
C TRP A 338 -8.65 5.77 -7.12
N ASN A 339 -7.42 5.90 -6.61
CA ASN A 339 -6.83 7.20 -6.33
C ASN A 339 -6.04 7.77 -7.52
N VAL A 340 -5.58 6.91 -8.45
CA VAL A 340 -4.77 7.33 -9.60
C VAL A 340 -5.48 7.02 -10.91
N THR A 341 -5.65 5.73 -11.24
CA THR A 341 -6.10 5.30 -12.59
C THR A 341 -7.49 5.83 -12.93
N ASN A 342 -8.46 5.64 -12.03
CA ASN A 342 -9.84 6.10 -12.19
C ASN A 342 -9.92 7.63 -12.24
N GLN A 343 -9.17 8.33 -11.39
CA GLN A 343 -9.18 9.80 -11.32
C GLN A 343 -8.57 10.44 -12.58
N VAL A 344 -7.43 9.93 -13.05
CA VAL A 344 -6.75 10.51 -14.22
C VAL A 344 -7.51 10.19 -15.50
N SER A 345 -7.95 8.94 -15.68
CA SER A 345 -8.73 8.56 -16.87
C SER A 345 -10.08 9.28 -16.94
N THR A 346 -10.77 9.48 -15.82
CA THR A 346 -12.03 10.24 -15.78
C THR A 346 -11.80 11.70 -16.16
N ARG A 347 -10.80 12.37 -15.56
CA ARG A 347 -10.47 13.76 -15.90
C ARG A 347 -10.06 13.92 -17.36
N ASN A 348 -9.31 12.98 -17.93
CA ASN A 348 -8.94 13.03 -19.34
C ASN A 348 -10.14 12.89 -20.28
N LEU A 349 -11.10 12.03 -19.94
CA LEU A 349 -12.36 11.93 -20.68
C LEU A 349 -13.20 13.21 -20.55
N GLU A 350 -13.29 13.79 -19.36
CA GLU A 350 -13.97 15.08 -19.16
C GLU A 350 -13.32 16.21 -19.97
N ARG A 351 -11.98 16.25 -20.03
CA ARG A 351 -11.24 17.24 -20.84
C ARG A 351 -11.55 17.12 -22.32
N ILE A 352 -11.52 15.91 -22.87
CA ILE A 352 -11.69 15.69 -24.31
C ILE A 352 -13.13 16.01 -24.77
N MET A 353 -14.11 15.85 -23.88
CA MET A 353 -15.54 16.10 -24.14
C MET A 353 -15.99 17.55 -23.91
N LYS A 354 -15.11 18.45 -23.48
CA LYS A 354 -15.45 19.88 -23.32
C LYS A 354 -15.53 20.61 -24.65
N THR A 355 -16.13 21.79 -24.66
CA THR A 355 -15.83 22.75 -25.73
C THR A 355 -14.39 23.26 -25.58
N PRO A 356 -13.66 23.54 -26.69
CA PRO A 356 -12.31 24.09 -26.60
C PRO A 356 -12.24 25.38 -25.77
N GLU A 357 -13.26 26.24 -25.88
CA GLU A 357 -13.31 27.52 -25.16
C GLU A 357 -13.47 27.31 -23.65
N GLU A 358 -14.28 26.36 -23.21
CA GLU A 358 -14.39 25.99 -21.79
C GLU A 358 -13.10 25.39 -21.26
N LEU A 359 -12.46 24.51 -22.04
CA LEU A 359 -11.20 23.88 -21.64
C LEU A 359 -10.09 24.91 -21.45
N ILE A 360 -9.91 25.82 -22.41
CA ILE A 360 -8.93 26.90 -22.36
C ILE A 360 -9.23 27.85 -21.18
N LYS A 361 -10.50 28.24 -20.98
CA LYS A 361 -10.89 29.12 -19.87
C LYS A 361 -10.74 28.49 -18.49
N SER A 362 -10.81 27.16 -18.39
CA SER A 362 -10.77 26.46 -17.10
C SER A 362 -9.44 26.57 -16.37
N GLN A 363 -8.37 27.05 -17.02
CA GLN A 363 -7.01 27.09 -16.48
C GLN A 363 -6.60 25.75 -15.86
N ASP A 364 -7.00 24.64 -16.49
CA ASP A 364 -6.69 23.30 -16.00
C ASP A 364 -5.16 23.16 -15.87
N PRO A 365 -4.63 22.87 -14.66
CA PRO A 365 -3.19 22.82 -14.42
C PRO A 365 -2.44 21.85 -15.33
N PHE A 366 -3.13 20.87 -15.90
CA PHE A 366 -2.55 19.97 -16.90
C PHE A 366 -2.10 20.70 -18.16
N PHE A 367 -2.86 21.67 -18.66
CA PHE A 367 -2.50 22.42 -19.87
C PHE A 367 -1.35 23.40 -19.60
N SER A 368 -1.27 23.96 -18.39
CA SER A 368 -0.11 24.74 -17.98
C SER A 368 1.19 23.92 -17.95
N LEU A 369 1.13 22.60 -17.76
CA LEU A 369 2.28 21.72 -17.91
C LEU A 369 2.65 21.52 -19.39
N LEU A 370 1.66 21.38 -20.28
CA LEU A 370 1.90 21.25 -21.72
C LEU A 370 2.57 22.52 -22.30
N ASP A 371 2.14 23.70 -21.86
CA ASP A 371 2.69 24.98 -22.33
C ASP A 371 4.15 25.21 -21.93
N ASN A 372 4.65 24.49 -20.91
CA ASN A 372 6.02 24.56 -20.41
C ASN A 372 6.80 23.25 -20.69
N ALA A 373 6.41 22.49 -21.71
CA ALA A 373 7.02 21.20 -22.04
C ALA A 373 8.54 21.25 -22.27
N GLU A 374 9.11 22.40 -22.65
CA GLU A 374 10.57 22.53 -22.83
C GLU A 374 11.35 22.50 -21.49
N ASP A 375 10.66 22.67 -20.35
CA ASP A 375 11.24 22.60 -19.02
C ASP A 375 11.57 21.13 -18.61
N PRO A 376 12.83 20.81 -18.28
CA PRO A 376 13.22 19.54 -17.68
C PRO A 376 12.36 19.11 -16.48
N GLU A 377 11.98 20.02 -15.59
CA GLU A 377 11.28 19.70 -14.34
C GLU A 377 9.83 19.23 -14.58
N VAL A 378 9.16 19.78 -15.60
CA VAL A 378 7.77 19.42 -15.96
C VAL A 378 7.66 17.97 -16.38
N PHE A 379 8.59 17.51 -17.19
CA PHE A 379 8.65 16.14 -17.68
C PHE A 379 9.02 15.15 -16.59
N ASP A 380 9.98 15.49 -15.72
CA ASP A 380 10.32 14.63 -14.57
C ASP A 380 9.10 14.48 -13.65
N LYS A 381 8.25 15.50 -13.54
CA LYS A 381 6.97 15.43 -12.82
C LYS A 381 5.96 14.51 -13.53
N ILE A 382 5.84 14.58 -14.85
CA ILE A 382 4.95 13.69 -15.63
C ILE A 382 5.40 12.24 -15.50
N GLU A 383 6.69 11.97 -15.69
CA GLU A 383 7.28 10.64 -15.54
C GLU A 383 7.11 10.13 -14.11
N LYS A 384 7.39 10.95 -13.10
CA LYS A 384 7.18 10.59 -11.70
C LYS A 384 5.71 10.25 -11.39
N ASN A 385 4.76 10.96 -12.00
CA ASN A 385 3.34 10.66 -11.83
C ASN A 385 2.95 9.32 -12.50
N ASP A 386 3.49 9.01 -13.68
CA ASP A 386 3.27 7.72 -14.34
C ASP A 386 3.89 6.57 -13.52
N MET A 387 5.10 6.77 -13.00
CA MET A 387 5.82 5.79 -12.18
C MET A 387 5.13 5.47 -10.83
N GLN A 388 4.19 6.29 -10.36
CA GLN A 388 3.35 5.97 -9.18
C GLN A 388 2.46 4.75 -9.41
N LEU A 389 2.25 4.34 -10.66
CA LEU A 389 1.54 3.11 -10.99
C LEU A 389 2.34 1.86 -10.63
N LEU A 390 3.67 1.96 -10.48
CA LEU A 390 4.53 0.86 -10.06
C LEU A 390 4.77 0.87 -8.56
N VAL A 391 4.78 -0.32 -8.00
CA VAL A 391 5.15 -0.57 -6.60
C VAL A 391 6.13 -1.71 -6.58
N ASP A 392 7.28 -1.50 -5.93
CA ASP A 392 8.22 -2.58 -5.65
C ASP A 392 7.68 -3.41 -4.49
N PHE A 393 7.06 -4.56 -4.78
CA PHE A 393 6.55 -5.44 -3.73
C PHE A 393 7.66 -6.18 -2.98
N LYS A 394 8.91 -6.18 -3.48
CA LYS A 394 10.06 -6.74 -2.77
C LYS A 394 10.40 -5.96 -1.52
N GLN A 395 9.94 -4.72 -1.40
CA GLN A 395 10.06 -3.96 -0.15
C GLN A 395 9.29 -4.59 1.02
N PHE A 396 8.28 -5.43 0.72
CA PHE A 396 7.52 -6.20 1.70
C PHE A 396 8.10 -7.61 1.92
N TYR A 397 9.20 -7.97 1.25
CA TYR A 397 9.93 -9.20 1.57
C TYR A 397 10.50 -9.10 2.97
N LYS A 398 10.48 -10.23 3.68
CA LYS A 398 11.11 -10.34 4.99
C LYS A 398 12.63 -10.43 4.75
N SER A 399 13.41 -9.59 5.43
CA SER A 399 14.85 -9.43 5.23
C SER A 399 15.61 -10.74 5.49
N THR A 400 16.19 -11.34 4.45
CA THR A 400 17.24 -12.37 4.60
C THR A 400 18.63 -11.72 4.56
N THR A 401 19.03 -11.06 5.65
CA THR A 401 20.45 -10.76 5.89
C THR A 401 20.88 -11.21 7.28
N ASN A 402 21.93 -12.06 7.28
CA ASN A 402 22.72 -12.61 8.39
C ASN A 402 22.25 -13.94 8.98
N GLY A 403 22.58 -15.03 8.28
CA GLY A 403 23.39 -16.10 8.86
C GLY A 403 22.93 -16.75 10.16
N LEU A 404 21.63 -16.85 10.40
CA LEU A 404 21.01 -17.77 11.33
C LEU A 404 19.72 -18.22 10.67
N ALA A 405 19.56 -19.52 10.50
CA ALA A 405 18.29 -20.10 10.05
C ALA A 405 17.17 -19.51 10.91
N ASN A 406 16.18 -18.87 10.29
CA ASN A 406 14.88 -18.59 10.88
C ASN A 406 13.86 -18.58 9.73
N GLY A 407 13.65 -19.76 9.13
CA GLY A 407 12.32 -20.12 8.67
C GLY A 407 11.47 -20.25 9.94
N ASP A 408 10.37 -19.51 9.97
CA ASP A 408 9.51 -19.28 11.13
C ASP A 408 10.22 -18.57 12.29
N MET A 409 9.77 -17.36 12.63
CA MET A 409 9.46 -16.93 14.00
C MET A 409 9.31 -15.41 14.00
N ASN A 410 8.10 -14.95 14.36
CA ASN A 410 7.95 -13.64 14.97
C ASN A 410 8.99 -13.54 16.11
N LEU A 411 9.60 -12.36 16.32
CA LEU A 411 10.69 -12.18 17.29
C LEU A 411 10.37 -12.79 18.68
N VAL A 412 9.08 -12.83 19.01
CA VAL A 412 8.51 -13.45 20.19
C VAL A 412 7.46 -14.51 19.81
N PRO A 413 7.32 -15.61 20.56
CA PRO A 413 6.39 -16.69 20.24
C PRO A 413 4.96 -16.47 20.79
N TRP A 414 4.76 -15.45 21.63
CA TRP A 414 3.48 -15.08 22.22
C TRP A 414 2.80 -13.94 21.46
N ASP A 415 1.47 -13.85 21.54
CA ASP A 415 0.72 -12.77 20.90
C ASP A 415 0.66 -11.55 21.81
N ARG A 416 0.38 -11.78 23.10
CA ARG A 416 0.36 -10.79 24.17
C ARG A 416 1.11 -11.33 25.38
N LEU A 417 1.94 -10.51 26.02
CA LEU A 417 2.68 -10.89 27.22
C LEU A 417 2.18 -10.09 28.43
N VAL A 418 1.76 -10.80 29.47
CA VAL A 418 1.54 -10.25 30.81
C VAL A 418 2.48 -10.88 31.81
N ARG A 419 2.95 -10.08 32.78
CA ARG A 419 3.55 -10.59 34.01
C ARG A 419 2.51 -10.51 35.11
N TYR A 420 2.26 -11.62 35.80
CA TYR A 420 1.13 -11.72 36.72
C TYR A 420 1.46 -12.53 37.95
N VAL A 421 0.68 -12.36 39.02
CA VAL A 421 0.69 -13.24 40.19
C VAL A 421 -0.39 -14.30 40.03
N SER A 422 0.01 -15.57 40.08
CA SER A 422 -0.89 -16.72 39.97
C SER A 422 -1.89 -16.76 41.14
N ALA A 423 -3.18 -16.89 40.85
CA ALA A 423 -4.21 -17.08 41.87
C ALA A 423 -4.06 -18.41 42.61
N LYS A 424 -3.50 -19.42 41.95
CA LYS A 424 -3.28 -20.76 42.50
C LYS A 424 -2.04 -20.83 43.39
N THR A 425 -0.91 -20.27 42.94
CA THR A 425 0.39 -20.48 43.60
C THR A 425 0.92 -19.26 44.33
N GLY A 426 0.37 -18.06 44.07
CA GLY A 426 0.89 -16.80 44.60
C GLY A 426 2.26 -16.39 44.04
N LYS A 427 2.80 -17.14 43.07
CA LYS A 427 4.08 -16.85 42.41
C LYS A 427 3.90 -15.92 41.21
N VAL A 428 4.93 -15.14 40.91
CA VAL A 428 5.01 -14.36 39.68
C VAL A 428 5.30 -15.28 38.50
N ARG A 429 4.54 -15.16 37.42
CA ARG A 429 4.70 -15.91 36.16
C ARG A 429 4.49 -15.00 34.95
N LEU A 430 4.86 -15.50 33.78
CA LEU A 430 4.52 -14.90 32.48
C LEU A 430 3.33 -15.62 31.88
N GLY A 431 2.48 -14.89 31.15
CA GLY A 431 1.31 -15.47 30.51
C GLY A 431 0.87 -14.74 29.26
N ASP A 432 0.06 -15.42 28.45
CA ASP A 432 -0.59 -14.90 27.25
C ASP A 432 -2.12 -14.88 27.46
N PRO A 433 -2.73 -13.68 27.64
CA PRO A 433 -4.16 -13.52 27.92
C PRO A 433 -5.09 -14.24 26.97
N ILE A 434 -6.05 -14.98 27.53
CA ILE A 434 -7.11 -15.65 26.78
C ILE A 434 -8.27 -14.67 26.58
N MET A 435 -8.27 -14.00 25.43
CA MET A 435 -9.27 -12.99 25.09
C MET A 435 -10.41 -13.60 24.26
N LYS A 436 -11.68 -13.35 24.66
CA LYS A 436 -12.85 -13.61 23.82
C LYS A 436 -13.40 -12.27 23.31
N GLY A 437 -13.30 -12.00 22.01
CA GLY A 437 -13.75 -10.72 21.42
C GLY A 437 -12.99 -9.50 21.94
N SER A 438 -13.66 -8.34 22.01
CA SER A 438 -13.09 -7.03 22.39
C SER A 438 -12.99 -6.81 23.91
N THR A 439 -12.79 -7.87 24.69
CA THR A 439 -12.76 -7.75 26.16
C THR A 439 -11.48 -7.01 26.62
N ASP A 440 -11.55 -6.19 27.67
CA ASP A 440 -10.44 -5.40 28.21
C ASP A 440 -9.70 -6.16 29.33
N ILE A 441 -8.37 -6.24 29.26
CA ILE A 441 -7.53 -6.94 30.24
C ILE A 441 -7.69 -6.31 31.63
N ASP A 442 -7.73 -4.98 31.74
CA ASP A 442 -7.89 -4.28 33.04
C ASP A 442 -9.23 -4.66 33.68
N GLN A 443 -10.30 -4.73 32.88
CA GLN A 443 -11.63 -5.11 33.35
C GLN A 443 -11.70 -6.59 33.77
N LEU A 444 -11.01 -7.49 33.06
CA LEU A 444 -10.96 -8.89 33.43
C LEU A 444 -10.23 -9.12 34.75
N VAL A 445 -9.15 -8.37 35.00
CA VAL A 445 -8.46 -8.40 36.29
C VAL A 445 -9.38 -7.85 37.39
N ALA A 446 -10.06 -6.73 37.15
CA ALA A 446 -10.98 -6.13 38.12
C ALA A 446 -12.12 -7.09 38.52
N ASN A 447 -12.56 -7.94 37.58
CA ASN A 447 -13.62 -8.92 37.78
C ASN A 447 -13.11 -10.29 38.26
N CYS A 448 -11.82 -10.43 38.58
CA CYS A 448 -11.18 -11.72 38.93
C CYS A 448 -11.43 -12.82 37.88
N ALA A 449 -11.51 -12.45 36.61
CA ALA A 449 -11.93 -13.33 35.50
C ALA A 449 -10.82 -13.55 34.45
N LEU A 450 -9.67 -12.89 34.58
CA LEU A 450 -8.58 -13.03 33.63
C LEU A 450 -7.95 -14.42 33.72
N LYS A 451 -7.91 -15.11 32.57
CA LYS A 451 -7.19 -16.35 32.36
C LYS A 451 -6.08 -16.14 31.35
N VAL A 452 -4.97 -16.83 31.53
CA VAL A 452 -3.79 -16.75 30.66
C VAL A 452 -3.33 -18.15 30.31
N TRP A 453 -2.82 -18.33 29.09
CA TRP A 453 -1.91 -19.42 28.82
C TRP A 453 -0.59 -19.13 29.52
N VAL A 454 -0.10 -20.06 30.34
CA VAL A 454 1.18 -19.93 31.00
C VAL A 454 2.30 -19.91 29.96
N LEU A 455 3.25 -18.97 30.13
CA LEU A 455 4.45 -18.87 29.33
C LEU A 455 5.69 -19.28 30.16
N GLU A 456 6.58 -20.07 29.57
CA GLU A 456 7.86 -20.46 30.17
C GLU A 456 9.01 -20.38 29.17
N GLY A 457 10.18 -19.96 29.63
CA GLY A 457 11.41 -19.84 28.86
C GLY A 457 12.53 -19.22 29.68
N ASP A 458 13.74 -19.17 29.09
CA ASP A 458 14.93 -18.57 29.74
C ASP A 458 14.75 -17.07 30.01
N ASP A 459 13.96 -16.41 29.17
CA ASP A 459 13.64 -14.99 29.24
C ASP A 459 12.24 -14.72 28.67
N TRP A 460 11.76 -13.49 28.84
CA TRP A 460 10.43 -13.08 28.40
C TRP A 460 10.29 -13.01 26.86
N VAL A 461 11.39 -12.81 26.12
CA VAL A 461 11.39 -12.76 24.64
C VAL A 461 11.14 -14.15 24.08
N ARG A 462 11.74 -15.18 24.69
CA ARG A 462 11.71 -16.58 24.23
C ARG A 462 10.66 -17.44 24.93
N ALA A 463 9.89 -16.89 25.87
CA ALA A 463 8.92 -17.65 26.64
C ALA A 463 7.79 -18.20 25.77
N VAL A 464 7.57 -19.52 25.76
CA VAL A 464 6.57 -20.19 24.92
C VAL A 464 5.36 -20.65 25.75
N ARG A 465 4.19 -20.78 25.10
CA ARG A 465 2.99 -21.33 25.75
C ARG A 465 3.24 -22.78 26.16
N THR A 466 3.00 -23.10 27.43
CA THR A 466 3.16 -24.47 27.95
C THR A 466 1.93 -25.35 27.72
N GLY A 467 0.80 -24.73 27.37
CA GLY A 467 -0.52 -25.38 27.32
C GLY A 467 -1.25 -25.41 28.67
N GLU A 468 -0.61 -24.99 29.77
CA GLU A 468 -1.28 -24.77 31.05
C GLU A 468 -2.08 -23.45 31.01
N ILE A 469 -3.26 -23.44 31.63
CA ILE A 469 -4.07 -22.23 31.84
C ILE A 469 -4.09 -21.92 33.33
N GLU A 470 -3.85 -20.66 33.68
CA GLU A 470 -4.00 -20.16 35.05
C GLU A 470 -4.94 -18.95 35.14
N GLU A 471 -5.50 -18.77 36.34
CA GLU A 471 -6.22 -17.57 36.73
C GLU A 471 -5.26 -16.55 37.35
N VAL A 472 -5.46 -15.29 36.97
CA VAL A 472 -4.61 -14.17 37.39
C VAL A 472 -5.19 -13.54 38.66
N ARG A 473 -4.37 -13.45 39.71
CA ARG A 473 -4.71 -12.69 40.94
C ARG A 473 -4.47 -11.20 40.78
N GLU A 474 -3.35 -10.86 40.15
CA GLU A 474 -2.86 -9.49 40.04
C GLU A 474 -1.99 -9.39 38.79
N ILE A 475 -2.14 -8.30 38.01
CA ILE A 475 -1.23 -7.96 36.92
C ILE A 475 -0.13 -7.04 37.44
N LEU A 476 1.09 -7.29 36.99
CA LEU A 476 2.25 -6.46 37.21
C LEU A 476 2.65 -5.75 35.91
N SER A 477 3.62 -4.84 35.98
CA SER A 477 4.28 -4.34 34.77
C SER A 477 4.76 -5.54 33.93
N PRO A 478 4.55 -5.57 32.60
CA PRO A 478 5.00 -6.69 31.77
C PRO A 478 6.50 -6.99 31.89
N LEU A 479 7.32 -5.95 32.13
CA LEU A 479 8.76 -6.06 32.42
C LEU A 479 9.11 -5.50 33.80
N SER A 480 10.11 -6.08 34.46
CA SER A 480 10.60 -5.62 35.76
C SER A 480 11.66 -4.53 35.57
N ALA A 481 11.96 -3.78 36.63
CA ALA A 481 13.01 -2.76 36.59
C ALA A 481 14.39 -3.34 36.19
N THR A 482 14.67 -4.60 36.51
CA THR A 482 15.91 -5.29 36.15
C THR A 482 15.92 -5.79 34.70
N GLU A 483 14.75 -6.00 34.11
CA GLU A 483 14.60 -6.39 32.69
C GLU A 483 14.57 -5.18 31.74
N VAL A 484 14.51 -3.96 32.27
CA VAL A 484 14.51 -2.71 31.50
C VAL A 484 15.84 -1.99 31.70
N PRO A 485 16.81 -2.16 30.78
CA PRO A 485 18.13 -1.54 30.92
C PRO A 485 18.07 -0.01 30.87
N ILE A 486 17.22 0.52 29.98
CA ILE A 486 17.02 1.96 29.80
C ILE A 486 15.64 2.23 29.19
N ILE A 487 15.07 3.38 29.54
CA ILE A 487 13.90 3.94 28.88
C ILE A 487 14.38 5.16 28.10
N ARG A 488 14.30 5.10 26.78
CA ARG A 488 14.53 6.24 25.88
C ARG A 488 13.22 6.97 25.70
N CYS A 489 13.25 8.30 25.69
CA CYS A 489 12.05 9.09 25.56
C CYS A 489 12.25 10.20 24.53
N THR A 490 11.19 10.50 23.77
CA THR A 490 11.17 11.64 22.86
C THR A 490 10.18 12.71 23.31
N GLY A 491 10.64 13.96 23.38
CA GLY A 491 9.73 15.11 23.51
C GLY A 491 9.17 15.55 22.15
N LEU A 492 8.01 16.23 22.16
CA LEU A 492 7.43 16.93 21.01
C LEU A 492 7.23 16.04 19.76
N ASN A 493 6.54 14.91 19.91
CA ASN A 493 6.41 13.93 18.82
C ASN A 493 4.99 13.76 18.27
N TYR A 494 4.00 14.55 18.70
CA TYR A 494 2.66 14.58 18.11
C TYR A 494 2.44 15.89 17.36
N LEU A 495 1.97 15.82 16.11
CA LEU A 495 1.74 17.00 15.26
C LEU A 495 0.75 18.00 15.89
N ALA A 496 -0.32 17.50 16.50
CA ALA A 496 -1.31 18.32 17.21
C ALA A 496 -0.69 19.05 18.41
N HIS A 497 0.15 18.39 19.20
CA HIS A 497 0.83 18.98 20.35
C HIS A 497 1.87 20.05 19.95
N ILE A 498 2.55 19.85 18.80
CA ILE A 498 3.47 20.85 18.23
C ILE A 498 2.70 22.10 17.78
N ALA A 499 1.54 21.91 17.15
CA ALA A 499 0.65 23.00 16.74
C ALA A 499 0.10 23.79 17.94
N GLU A 500 -0.30 23.10 19.02
CA GLU A 500 -0.73 23.72 20.28
C GLU A 500 0.40 24.52 20.95
N SER A 501 1.62 23.99 20.90
CA SER A 501 2.81 24.60 21.48
C SER A 501 3.43 25.74 20.65
N LYS A 502 2.90 26.04 19.44
CA LYS A 502 3.41 27.05 18.49
C LYS A 502 4.89 26.89 18.14
N MET A 503 5.39 25.66 18.08
CA MET A 503 6.79 25.36 17.72
C MET A 503 6.88 24.81 16.29
N ASP A 504 8.04 25.00 15.64
CA ASP A 504 8.32 24.35 14.35
C ASP A 504 8.50 22.84 14.53
N ILE A 505 8.10 22.04 13.54
CA ILE A 505 8.32 20.59 13.56
C ILE A 505 9.83 20.33 13.63
N PRO A 506 10.34 19.67 14.68
CA PRO A 506 11.76 19.44 14.84
C PRO A 506 12.28 18.52 13.75
N LYS A 507 13.52 18.77 13.27
CA LYS A 507 14.15 17.89 12.27
C LYS A 507 14.60 16.55 12.85
N ASN A 508 14.84 16.50 14.16
CA ASN A 508 15.30 15.32 14.90
C ASN A 508 14.57 15.19 16.24
N PRO A 509 14.39 13.97 16.78
CA PRO A 509 13.76 13.76 18.09
C PRO A 509 14.49 14.47 19.24
N THR A 510 13.74 15.05 20.19
CA THR A 510 14.29 15.61 21.43
C THR A 510 14.50 14.50 22.45
N LEU A 511 15.73 14.34 22.94
CA LEU A 511 16.16 13.15 23.67
C LEU A 511 16.17 13.35 25.19
N PHE A 512 15.64 12.38 25.94
CA PHE A 512 15.99 12.17 27.34
C PHE A 512 15.87 10.68 27.70
N ILE A 513 16.25 10.34 28.93
CA ILE A 513 16.23 8.97 29.43
C ILE A 513 15.57 8.89 30.81
N LYS A 514 15.00 7.72 31.10
CA LYS A 514 14.64 7.30 32.45
C LYS A 514 15.32 5.97 32.80
N PRO A 515 15.66 5.73 34.07
CA PRO A 515 16.22 4.47 34.52
C PRO A 515 15.12 3.41 34.68
N GLY A 516 15.49 2.13 34.73
CA GLY A 516 14.54 1.03 34.94
C GLY A 516 13.73 1.13 36.25
N GLN A 517 14.24 1.85 37.26
CA GLN A 517 13.54 2.14 38.52
C GLN A 517 12.27 3.00 38.33
N ALA A 518 12.16 3.71 37.20
CA ALA A 518 10.95 4.44 36.86
C ALA A 518 9.78 3.51 36.49
N ILE A 519 9.99 2.21 36.28
CA ILE A 519 8.91 1.28 35.93
C ILE A 519 7.90 1.14 37.09
N GLY A 520 6.64 1.47 36.82
CA GLY A 520 5.50 1.25 37.72
C GLY A 520 4.62 0.08 37.28
N HIS A 521 3.89 -0.54 38.22
CA HIS A 521 2.91 -1.59 37.90
C HIS A 521 1.53 -1.00 37.65
N PRO A 522 0.70 -1.63 36.79
CA PRO A 522 -0.71 -1.30 36.72
C PRO A 522 -1.37 -1.38 38.10
N ARG A 523 -2.25 -0.43 38.39
CA ARG A 523 -3.03 -0.24 39.63
C ARG A 523 -2.20 -0.02 40.90
N ALA A 524 -0.87 -0.05 40.82
CA ALA A 524 -0.03 0.27 41.96
C ALA A 524 0.07 1.80 42.16
N PRO A 525 0.28 2.26 43.40
CA PRO A 525 0.51 3.67 43.67
C PRO A 525 1.86 4.13 43.09
N ILE A 526 1.84 5.27 42.41
CA ILE A 526 3.02 6.05 42.01
C ILE A 526 3.35 7.01 43.15
N PRO A 527 4.46 6.81 43.88
CA PRO A 527 4.88 7.74 44.92
C PRO A 527 5.34 9.06 44.29
N VAL A 528 4.77 10.17 44.75
CA VAL A 528 5.12 11.52 44.33
C VAL A 528 5.89 12.19 45.46
N PRO A 529 7.22 12.36 45.32
CA PRO A 529 8.03 12.98 46.35
C PRO A 529 7.62 14.43 46.56
N LYS A 530 7.80 14.95 47.77
CA LYS A 530 7.37 16.32 48.17
C LYS A 530 7.75 17.41 47.18
N LEU A 531 8.92 17.30 46.56
CA LEU A 531 9.41 18.26 45.57
C LEU A 531 8.58 18.28 44.28
N SER A 532 7.89 17.18 43.94
CA SER A 532 7.11 16.99 42.71
C SER A 532 5.60 17.13 42.90
N GLN A 533 5.12 17.30 44.13
CA GLN A 533 3.68 17.36 44.45
C GLN A 533 3.01 18.62 43.87
N ALA A 534 3.75 19.72 43.68
CA ALA A 534 3.19 21.00 43.27
C ALA A 534 2.73 21.02 41.80
N LYS A 535 3.49 20.38 40.90
CA LYS A 535 3.22 20.36 39.45
C LYS A 535 3.47 18.98 38.85
N CYS A 536 2.83 17.97 39.44
CA CYS A 536 2.82 16.60 38.94
C CYS A 536 1.87 16.49 37.73
N ASP A 537 2.34 15.87 36.66
CA ASP A 537 1.65 15.80 35.37
C ASP A 537 1.67 14.37 34.81
N TYR A 538 0.75 14.06 33.90
CA TYR A 538 0.63 12.78 33.20
C TYR A 538 0.87 12.98 31.70
N GLU A 539 1.30 11.91 31.05
CA GLU A 539 1.56 11.90 29.62
C GLU A 539 1.28 10.48 29.10
N GLY A 540 0.11 10.25 28.50
CA GLY A 540 -0.23 8.94 27.94
C GLY A 540 0.47 8.72 26.60
N GLU A 541 1.20 7.61 26.48
CA GLU A 541 2.06 7.35 25.33
C GLU A 541 2.02 5.90 24.86
N LEU A 542 2.20 5.72 23.55
CA LEU A 542 2.65 4.45 23.01
C LEU A 542 4.10 4.21 23.47
N THR A 543 4.41 3.00 23.93
CA THR A 543 5.77 2.62 24.33
C THR A 543 6.22 1.41 23.51
N ILE A 544 7.36 1.54 22.84
CA ILE A 544 8.00 0.48 22.04
C ILE A 544 8.84 -0.39 22.97
N VAL A 545 8.76 -1.71 22.82
CA VAL A 545 9.57 -2.67 23.58
C VAL A 545 10.57 -3.35 22.66
N ILE A 546 11.86 -3.17 22.93
CA ILE A 546 12.94 -3.79 22.16
C ILE A 546 13.10 -5.25 22.59
N GLY A 547 12.99 -6.19 21.65
CA GLY A 547 13.14 -7.63 21.90
C GLY A 547 14.52 -8.19 21.60
N LYS A 548 15.35 -7.43 20.88
CA LYS A 548 16.70 -7.85 20.48
C LYS A 548 17.65 -6.68 20.50
N ASP A 549 18.86 -6.90 21.02
CA ASP A 549 19.94 -5.91 21.00
C ASP A 549 20.14 -5.35 19.58
N CYS A 550 20.18 -4.02 19.47
CA CYS A 550 20.23 -3.34 18.18
C CYS A 550 21.15 -2.12 18.22
N LYS A 551 21.92 -1.89 17.14
CA LYS A 551 22.86 -0.77 17.02
C LYS A 551 22.96 -0.33 15.56
N ASN A 552 22.86 0.97 15.32
CA ASN A 552 22.89 1.60 13.99
C ASN A 552 21.89 0.94 13.01
N VAL A 553 20.71 0.59 13.51
CA VAL A 553 19.67 -0.07 12.72
C VAL A 553 19.04 0.93 11.75
N THR A 554 18.75 0.50 10.53
CA THR A 554 18.05 1.32 9.55
C THR A 554 16.55 1.37 9.86
N GLU A 555 15.83 2.39 9.38
CA GLU A 555 14.36 2.43 9.55
C GLU A 555 13.65 1.21 8.93
N LYS A 556 14.23 0.64 7.87
CA LYS A 556 13.71 -0.56 7.19
C LYS A 556 13.73 -1.78 8.12
N ASP A 557 14.84 -1.99 8.81
CA ASP A 557 15.09 -3.18 9.64
C ASP A 557 14.59 -3.00 11.09
N ALA A 558 14.14 -1.79 11.45
CA ALA A 558 13.79 -1.42 12.82
C ALA A 558 12.81 -2.39 13.51
N LEU A 559 11.77 -2.85 12.81
CA LEU A 559 10.74 -3.73 13.41
C LEU A 559 11.26 -5.12 13.76
N ASP A 560 12.34 -5.58 13.14
CA ASP A 560 12.93 -6.90 13.42
C ASP A 560 13.54 -6.98 14.83
N PHE A 561 13.69 -5.83 15.49
CA PHE A 561 14.21 -5.70 16.85
C PHE A 561 13.13 -5.34 17.88
N VAL A 562 11.89 -5.14 17.44
CA VAL A 562 10.77 -4.74 18.31
C VAL A 562 9.98 -5.99 18.71
N ALA A 563 9.92 -6.27 20.02
CA ALA A 563 9.10 -7.36 20.55
C ALA A 563 7.61 -7.02 20.46
N GLY A 564 7.26 -5.76 20.67
CA GLY A 564 5.88 -5.30 20.68
C GLY A 564 5.71 -3.91 21.27
N TYR A 565 4.48 -3.61 21.64
CA TYR A 565 4.04 -2.30 22.13
C TYR A 565 3.26 -2.42 23.43
N VAL A 566 3.36 -1.40 24.27
CA VAL A 566 2.64 -1.31 25.55
C VAL A 566 2.16 0.13 25.77
N ALA A 567 1.07 0.33 26.51
CA ALA A 567 0.68 1.67 26.93
C ALA A 567 1.57 2.12 28.08
N GLY A 568 1.99 3.38 28.07
CA GLY A 568 2.82 3.98 29.11
C GLY A 568 2.25 5.31 29.58
N ASN A 569 2.64 5.71 30.81
CA ASN A 569 2.40 7.05 31.32
C ASN A 569 3.73 7.72 31.69
N ASP A 570 4.15 8.76 30.99
CA ASP A 570 5.35 9.54 31.30
C ASP A 570 5.05 10.62 32.36
N VAL A 571 5.12 10.22 33.64
CA VAL A 571 4.86 11.13 34.75
C VAL A 571 5.96 12.19 34.84
N SER A 572 5.55 13.44 35.04
CA SER A 572 6.46 14.59 35.00
C SER A 572 6.29 15.52 36.21
N CYS A 573 7.41 15.95 36.77
CA CYS A 573 7.57 17.03 37.75
C CYS A 573 7.85 18.35 37.01
N ARG A 574 6.82 19.07 36.58
CA ARG A 574 6.98 20.17 35.60
C ARG A 574 7.74 21.37 36.12
N ASP A 575 7.64 21.65 37.41
CA ASP A 575 8.41 22.73 38.05
C ASP A 575 9.91 22.43 38.02
N TRP A 576 10.34 21.23 38.40
CA TRP A 576 11.74 20.82 38.30
C TRP A 576 12.20 20.52 36.88
N GLN A 577 11.28 20.33 35.93
CA GLN A 577 11.59 20.21 34.51
C GLN A 577 11.81 21.58 33.85
N LEU A 578 10.96 22.57 34.11
CA LEU A 578 10.84 23.78 33.28
C LEU A 578 11.10 25.10 34.02
N GLU A 579 10.89 25.20 35.33
CA GLU A 579 11.06 26.48 36.06
C GLU A 579 12.54 26.79 36.23
N LYS A 580 12.98 27.97 35.78
CA LYS A 580 14.39 28.36 35.79
C LYS A 580 14.97 28.37 37.21
N GLU A 581 14.15 28.71 38.20
CA GLU A 581 14.53 28.78 39.61
C GLU A 581 14.82 27.39 40.20
N LYS A 582 14.27 26.31 39.62
CA LYS A 582 14.47 24.93 40.06
C LYS A 582 15.35 24.12 39.11
N ALA A 583 15.01 24.11 37.82
CA ALA A 583 15.70 23.37 36.76
C ALA A 583 17.07 23.97 36.40
N GLY A 584 17.30 25.24 36.74
CA GLY A 584 18.49 25.99 36.34
C GLY A 584 18.36 26.59 34.93
N MET A 585 19.49 26.76 34.24
CA MET A 585 19.51 27.45 32.94
C MET A 585 18.81 26.67 31.83
N MET A 586 18.84 25.35 31.87
CA MET A 586 18.31 24.45 30.83
C MET A 586 17.26 23.53 31.42
N PRO A 587 16.20 23.15 30.67
CA PRO A 587 15.19 22.20 31.14
C PRO A 587 15.79 20.85 31.57
N GLN A 588 15.36 20.33 32.71
CA GLN A 588 15.88 19.08 33.30
C GLN A 588 14.94 17.90 33.02
N TRP A 589 14.86 17.48 31.76
CA TRP A 589 13.97 16.39 31.33
C TRP A 589 14.22 15.08 32.08
N CYS A 590 15.48 14.64 32.18
CA CYS A 590 15.80 13.39 32.87
C CYS A 590 15.43 13.47 34.36
N PHE A 591 15.86 14.51 35.08
CA PHE A 591 15.59 14.64 36.51
C PHE A 591 14.10 14.75 36.82
N GLY A 592 13.37 15.62 36.12
CA GLY A 592 11.95 15.85 36.36
C GLY A 592 11.03 14.68 35.99
N LYS A 593 11.54 13.64 35.32
CA LYS A 593 10.71 12.53 34.81
C LYS A 593 11.18 11.13 35.24
N SER A 594 12.23 11.04 36.06
CA SER A 594 12.91 9.76 36.38
C SER A 594 12.75 9.29 37.83
N PHE A 595 11.80 9.82 38.59
CA PHE A 595 11.53 9.32 39.94
C PHE A 595 10.98 7.89 39.91
N ASP A 596 11.02 7.22 41.06
CA ASP A 596 10.56 5.85 41.18
C ASP A 596 9.10 5.71 40.71
N LYS A 597 8.86 4.75 39.82
CA LYS A 597 7.55 4.49 39.20
C LYS A 597 6.96 5.63 38.34
N TYR A 598 7.76 6.59 37.85
CA TYR A 598 7.31 7.66 36.92
C TYR A 598 7.16 7.23 35.44
N ALA A 599 7.23 5.94 35.17
CA ALA A 599 6.99 5.32 33.87
C ALA A 599 6.25 3.98 34.04
N PRO A 600 5.04 3.97 34.62
CA PRO A 600 4.23 2.76 34.62
C PRO A 600 3.89 2.35 33.19
N ILE A 601 3.85 1.04 32.96
CA ILE A 601 3.51 0.43 31.67
C ILE A 601 2.56 -0.75 31.87
N GLY A 602 1.69 -0.99 30.89
CA GLY A 602 0.77 -2.13 30.91
C GLY A 602 -0.43 -1.95 29.96
N PRO A 603 -1.45 -2.82 30.05
CA PRO A 603 -1.51 -4.00 30.91
C PRO A 603 -0.75 -5.20 30.32
N ALA A 604 -0.43 -5.18 29.03
CA ALA A 604 0.29 -6.24 28.32
C ALA A 604 1.21 -5.66 27.25
N ILE A 605 2.28 -6.37 26.91
CA ILE A 605 3.02 -6.13 25.66
C ILE A 605 2.29 -6.87 24.55
N VAL A 606 1.93 -6.18 23.48
CA VAL A 606 1.29 -6.80 22.31
C VAL A 606 2.31 -6.87 21.18
N SER A 607 2.53 -8.08 20.67
CA SER A 607 3.60 -8.35 19.72
C SER A 607 3.43 -7.63 18.39
N THR A 608 4.56 -7.39 17.68
CA THR A 608 4.56 -6.87 16.31
C THR A 608 3.84 -7.79 15.32
N LYS A 609 3.75 -9.09 15.61
CA LYS A 609 2.89 -10.05 14.90
C LYS A 609 1.42 -9.62 14.89
N VAL A 610 0.95 -9.02 15.98
CA VAL A 610 -0.45 -8.61 16.15
C VAL A 610 -0.71 -7.18 15.68
N LEU A 611 0.24 -6.26 15.95
CA LEU A 611 0.02 -4.82 15.73
C LEU A 611 0.85 -4.22 14.58
N GLY A 612 1.70 -5.00 13.90
CA GLY A 612 2.58 -4.49 12.85
C GLY A 612 3.53 -3.42 13.38
N ASP A 613 3.45 -2.22 12.81
CA ASP A 613 4.21 -1.03 13.25
C ASP A 613 3.47 -0.13 14.27
N ALA A 614 2.29 -0.57 14.74
CA ALA A 614 1.39 0.17 15.63
C ALA A 614 0.90 1.52 15.11
N GLY A 615 0.83 1.72 13.79
CA GLY A 615 0.12 2.83 13.17
C GLY A 615 -1.40 2.71 13.28
N GLY A 616 -2.11 3.84 13.36
CA GLY A 616 -3.57 3.88 13.28
C GLY A 616 -4.33 3.65 14.59
N LEU A 617 -3.67 3.46 15.73
CA LEU A 617 -4.32 3.11 17.00
C LEU A 617 -4.85 4.38 17.70
N ARG A 618 -6.09 4.32 18.21
CA ARG A 618 -6.60 5.39 19.10
C ARG A 618 -5.94 5.31 20.48
N LEU A 619 -5.47 6.46 20.97
CA LEU A 619 -4.89 6.64 22.29
C LEU A 619 -5.69 7.67 23.07
N THR A 620 -6.08 7.35 24.31
CA THR A 620 -6.72 8.30 25.22
C THR A 620 -6.08 8.29 26.61
N THR A 621 -6.12 9.44 27.29
CA THR A 621 -5.75 9.54 28.71
C THR A 621 -6.87 10.18 29.49
N HIS A 622 -7.30 9.51 30.57
CA HIS A 622 -8.30 10.02 31.51
C HIS A 622 -7.69 10.27 32.88
N VAL A 623 -8.12 11.34 33.55
CA VAL A 623 -7.82 11.59 34.97
C VAL A 623 -9.12 11.65 35.75
N ASN A 624 -9.32 10.74 36.70
CA ASN A 624 -10.58 10.59 37.45
C ASN A 624 -11.82 10.52 36.53
N GLY A 625 -11.67 9.83 35.38
CA GLY A 625 -12.71 9.70 34.35
C GLY A 625 -12.83 10.88 33.37
N GLU A 626 -12.24 12.03 33.65
CA GLU A 626 -12.18 13.17 32.73
C GLU A 626 -11.23 12.83 31.56
N LEU A 627 -11.72 12.82 30.32
CA LEU A 627 -10.86 12.70 29.14
C LEU A 627 -9.97 13.94 29.04
N ARG A 628 -8.66 13.76 29.05
CA ARG A 628 -7.68 14.84 29.00
C ARG A 628 -6.79 14.81 27.77
N GLN A 629 -6.55 13.64 27.17
CA GLN A 629 -5.80 13.51 25.92
C GLN A 629 -6.52 12.53 24.99
N GLU A 630 -6.52 12.82 23.69
CA GLU A 630 -7.04 11.93 22.65
C GLU A 630 -6.26 12.14 21.34
N ALA A 631 -5.71 11.06 20.78
CA ALA A 631 -4.98 11.13 19.52
C ALA A 631 -5.00 9.80 18.76
N ASN A 632 -4.45 9.81 17.55
CA ASN A 632 -4.14 8.61 16.80
C ASN A 632 -2.62 8.41 16.71
N THR A 633 -2.12 7.18 16.84
CA THR A 633 -0.67 6.92 16.72
C THR A 633 -0.09 7.22 15.33
N SER A 634 -0.93 7.43 14.32
CA SER A 634 -0.51 7.95 13.00
C SER A 634 -0.07 9.42 13.03
N ASP A 635 -0.41 10.16 14.09
CA ASP A 635 -0.03 11.58 14.26
C ASP A 635 1.41 11.75 14.80
N LEU A 636 2.11 10.64 15.03
CA LEU A 636 3.51 10.63 15.43
C LEU A 636 4.40 11.23 14.33
N CYS A 637 5.10 12.32 14.64
CA CYS A 637 6.04 12.98 13.71
C CYS A 637 7.21 12.05 13.35
N PHE A 638 7.66 11.30 14.35
CA PHE A 638 8.65 10.24 14.25
C PHE A 638 7.98 8.94 14.67
N GLY A 639 7.56 8.15 13.68
CA GLY A 639 6.98 6.82 13.91
C GLY A 639 7.99 5.81 14.46
N VAL A 640 7.51 4.60 14.78
CA VAL A 640 8.27 3.53 15.43
C VAL A 640 9.62 3.25 14.76
N ARG A 641 9.61 3.08 13.44
CA ARG A 641 10.80 2.75 12.65
C ARG A 641 11.91 3.79 12.80
N ARG A 642 11.53 5.07 12.71
CA ARG A 642 12.44 6.21 12.84
C ARG A 642 13.00 6.34 14.24
N LEU A 643 12.17 6.16 15.27
CA LEU A 643 12.61 6.22 16.66
C LEU A 643 13.62 5.10 16.99
N VAL A 644 13.33 3.85 16.62
CA VAL A 644 14.24 2.73 16.84
C VAL A 644 15.57 2.95 16.12
N SER A 645 15.52 3.34 14.84
CA SER A 645 16.73 3.66 14.07
C SER A 645 17.56 4.76 14.75
N PHE A 646 16.91 5.86 15.12
CA PHE A 646 17.56 7.00 15.75
C PHE A 646 18.18 6.65 17.10
N PHE A 647 17.44 6.03 18.01
CA PHE A 647 17.94 5.67 19.35
C PHE A 647 19.00 4.56 19.33
N SER A 648 19.08 3.77 18.27
CA SER A 648 20.16 2.79 18.08
C SER A 648 21.45 3.41 17.50
N THR A 649 21.42 4.68 17.08
CA THR A 649 22.57 5.31 16.42
C THR A 649 23.68 5.62 17.43
N GLY A 650 24.88 5.13 17.16
CA GLY A 650 26.08 5.36 18.00
C GLY A 650 26.14 4.53 19.28
N GLN A 651 25.04 3.95 19.75
CA GLN A 651 24.96 3.17 20.98
C GLN A 651 24.04 1.95 20.83
N THR A 652 24.41 0.82 21.44
CA THR A 652 23.52 -0.35 21.49
C THR A 652 22.29 -0.06 22.34
N LEU A 653 21.12 -0.31 21.78
CA LEU A 653 19.85 -0.38 22.49
C LEU A 653 19.59 -1.86 22.82
N GLN A 654 19.59 -2.19 24.10
CA GLN A 654 19.54 -3.58 24.57
C GLN A 654 18.11 -4.13 24.54
N ALA A 655 17.94 -5.44 24.40
CA ALA A 655 16.67 -6.12 24.62
C ALA A 655 16.12 -5.76 26.01
N GLY A 656 14.81 -5.52 26.09
CA GLY A 656 14.12 -4.98 27.26
C GLY A 656 14.13 -3.46 27.36
N SER A 657 14.95 -2.75 26.57
CA SER A 657 14.89 -1.29 26.53
C SER A 657 13.54 -0.81 25.99
N LEU A 658 13.08 0.32 26.50
CA LEU A 658 11.81 0.93 26.11
C LEU A 658 12.05 2.21 25.34
N ILE A 659 11.14 2.55 24.43
CA ILE A 659 11.07 3.89 23.81
C ILE A 659 9.67 4.45 24.06
N MET A 660 9.56 5.46 24.92
CA MET A 660 8.33 6.23 25.13
C MET A 660 8.25 7.31 24.02
N THR A 661 7.18 7.25 23.22
CA THR A 661 7.15 7.90 21.91
C THR A 661 6.74 9.38 21.95
N GLY A 662 6.58 9.99 23.11
CA GLY A 662 6.03 11.32 23.26
C GLY A 662 4.51 11.30 23.41
N THR A 663 3.99 12.39 23.97
CA THR A 663 2.60 12.54 24.40
C THR A 663 1.77 13.43 23.45
N PRO A 664 0.46 13.17 23.30
CA PRO A 664 -0.46 14.10 22.64
C PRO A 664 -0.66 15.43 23.40
N ASP A 665 -1.46 16.32 22.83
CA ASP A 665 -1.97 17.51 23.50
C ASP A 665 -2.80 17.17 24.76
N GLY A 666 -3.04 18.18 25.61
CA GLY A 666 -3.86 18.02 26.81
C GLY A 666 -3.11 17.56 28.08
N VAL A 667 -1.80 17.80 28.16
CA VAL A 667 -1.05 17.72 29.43
C VAL A 667 -1.49 18.85 30.38
N ALA A 668 -1.38 18.65 31.71
CA ALA A 668 -1.84 19.67 32.66
C ALA A 668 -1.13 21.02 32.50
N ALA A 669 0.14 20.99 32.08
CA ALA A 669 0.97 22.19 31.93
C ALA A 669 0.47 23.21 30.89
N VAL A 670 -0.28 22.76 29.88
CA VAL A 670 -0.80 23.64 28.81
C VAL A 670 -2.25 24.05 29.06
N MET A 671 -2.93 23.46 30.05
CA MET A 671 -4.28 23.85 30.44
C MET A 671 -4.31 25.23 31.10
N ASN A 672 -5.41 25.96 30.93
CA ASN A 672 -5.62 27.25 31.56
C ASN A 672 -6.96 27.29 32.34
N PRO A 673 -6.95 27.24 33.69
CA PRO A 673 -5.77 27.06 34.55
C PRO A 673 -5.19 25.62 34.48
N PRO A 674 -3.91 25.42 34.82
CA PRO A 674 -3.31 24.08 34.89
C PRO A 674 -4.03 23.16 35.88
N LYS A 675 -4.30 21.92 35.48
CA LYS A 675 -4.97 20.89 36.31
C LYS A 675 -4.01 19.79 36.76
N TRP A 676 -3.04 20.14 37.62
CA TRP A 676 -2.04 19.21 38.14
C TRP A 676 -2.64 18.02 38.88
N LEU A 677 -1.96 16.87 38.81
CA LEU A 677 -2.32 15.67 39.55
C LEU A 677 -2.23 15.92 41.06
N GLN A 678 -3.21 15.40 41.81
CA GLN A 678 -3.32 15.47 43.26
C GLN A 678 -3.16 14.07 43.91
N ASP A 679 -2.99 14.03 45.23
CA ASP A 679 -2.98 12.76 45.99
C ASP A 679 -4.30 12.02 45.78
N GLY A 680 -4.21 10.74 45.41
CA GLY A 680 -5.35 9.87 45.16
C GLY A 680 -5.92 9.92 43.73
N ASP A 681 -5.42 10.81 42.86
CA ASP A 681 -5.88 10.87 41.47
C ASP A 681 -5.60 9.56 40.73
N GLU A 682 -6.56 9.14 39.92
CA GLU A 682 -6.44 8.00 39.02
C GLU A 682 -6.14 8.47 37.60
N VAL A 683 -5.10 7.89 36.98
CA VAL A 683 -4.76 8.12 35.58
C VAL A 683 -4.97 6.83 34.79
N VAL A 684 -5.76 6.88 33.72
CA VAL A 684 -6.01 5.75 32.81
C VAL A 684 -5.53 6.10 31.41
N VAL A 685 -4.51 5.41 30.92
CA VAL A 685 -4.06 5.48 29.52
C VAL A 685 -4.62 4.27 28.79
N GLU A 686 -5.38 4.49 27.72
CA GLU A 686 -5.95 3.44 26.88
C GLU A 686 -5.37 3.54 25.48
N ILE A 687 -4.88 2.41 24.96
CA ILE A 687 -4.51 2.29 23.55
C ILE A 687 -5.29 1.14 22.94
N GLU A 688 -5.94 1.42 21.82
CA GLU A 688 -6.71 0.45 21.06
C GLU A 688 -5.88 -0.83 20.79
N ASN A 689 -6.50 -1.99 20.97
CA ASN A 689 -5.89 -3.33 20.83
C ASN A 689 -4.75 -3.68 21.83
N ILE A 690 -4.28 -2.74 22.65
CA ILE A 690 -3.32 -2.97 23.76
C ILE A 690 -4.05 -3.08 25.11
N GLY A 691 -5.00 -2.17 25.38
CA GLY A 691 -5.80 -2.14 26.61
C GLY A 691 -5.48 -0.96 27.51
N LYS A 692 -6.01 -1.00 28.75
CA LYS A 692 -5.92 0.10 29.71
C LYS A 692 -4.81 -0.07 30.74
N LEU A 693 -3.94 0.92 30.82
CA LEU A 693 -3.02 1.13 31.92
C LEU A 693 -3.65 2.09 32.94
N ARG A 694 -3.96 1.59 34.12
CA ARG A 694 -4.52 2.37 35.24
C ARG A 694 -3.46 2.57 36.31
N ASN A 695 -3.29 3.79 36.83
CA ASN A 695 -2.34 4.10 37.90
C ASN A 695 -2.98 5.03 38.93
N ILE A 696 -2.53 4.96 40.19
CA ILE A 696 -2.99 5.83 41.28
C ILE A 696 -1.84 6.72 41.75
N ILE A 697 -2.07 8.02 41.85
CA ILE A 697 -1.10 8.97 42.37
C ILE A 697 -1.11 8.94 43.90
N LYS A 698 0.08 8.85 44.51
CA LYS A 698 0.21 8.83 45.98
C LYS A 698 1.30 9.80 46.43
N PHE A 699 0.93 10.85 47.14
CA PHE A 699 1.89 11.80 47.69
C PHE A 699 2.59 11.19 48.93
N GLU A 700 3.90 11.42 49.04
CA GLU A 700 4.76 11.01 50.17
C GLU A 700 4.62 11.86 51.44
#